data_AF-A0A6L9ZRD1-F1
#
_entry.id   AF-A0A6L9ZRD1-F1
#
_cell.length_a   1.000
_cell.length_b   1.000
_cell.length_c   1.000
_cell.angle_alpha   90.00
_cell.angle_beta   90.00
_cell.angle_gamma   90.00
#
_symmetry.space_group_name_H-M   'P 1'
#
loop_
_entity.id
_entity.type
_entity.pdbx_description
1 polymer ?
#
loop_
_entity_poly.entity_id
_entity_poly.type
_entity_poly.pdbx_seq_one_letter_code
_entity_poly.pdbx_strand_id
1 'polypeptide(L)'
;MNDLEILEGTGFLDQAIAGFSNQETETLGINNIPSSDVTSGVSIPTQTTDDSDALLLPNNPSILNVSGLAGKDLLTGEIAFQVSEQLKQFAADPNFSDKMNLAFGDSWNVETANAISQQWLAGDFSQIPEIEVVSTDDIAGADGAFAGATETIYISQEWLELNASNPGEIASVVLEEIGHYFDYEINIVDAAGDEGAIFSAVVRGEELTATEVAVLKAEDDSAVAVIDGQEISIEKFDFENQWYVKAYRLEDWKQFSIDIDNNFGSNTLSNGQKGFSGNWGQGSPRSAIPDDDFVLELFTQANFEAGKTYTFNVRADDGYWITSLPVDGGNTEVITDPRRFSKAYGGNTHVFTPDTTGKYWIATIYYERGGDAYFDLAWSAEEVSQVSGTARNDDGEEKNISIQSIDGAAIEPNTPTWLVIHGNASNSGNMGNLANAVKSDAPDDHQVLTLDWSSAANNDFDIFNPESWVAGLGESTPWIQPVAETAKSMLSNLGISGDNLNLIGHSLGSYVSWEIANMNSGGVNNVIALDPATDVPGWYETRNIDFSEVSDNSWAFVGSPLGSIARAHTAEESFQMQFFSLVNPFEQHRAVHEAFADFLRSNTELGGLDIFTLKNMGEYSFSAKDGFEWTFSPIKSINGNWYIDSSKSFT
;
A
#
# COMPACT_ATOMS: atom_id res chain seq x y z
N MET A 1 22.14 -36.01 26.20
CA MET A 1 22.40 -35.06 25.11
C MET A 1 21.02 -34.65 24.66
N ASN A 2 20.68 -33.40 24.91
CA ASN A 2 19.29 -32.93 24.94
C ASN A 2 18.78 -32.79 23.50
N ASP A 3 17.55 -33.22 23.25
CA ASP A 3 16.89 -33.13 21.94
C ASP A 3 16.71 -31.69 21.41
N LEU A 4 17.09 -30.68 22.21
CA LEU A 4 17.25 -29.27 21.79
C LEU A 4 18.51 -29.00 20.95
N GLU A 5 19.60 -29.78 21.08
CA GLU A 5 20.82 -29.57 20.27
C GLU A 5 20.65 -30.02 18.80
N ILE A 6 19.64 -30.83 18.49
CA ILE A 6 19.29 -31.22 17.11
C ILE A 6 18.51 -30.11 16.40
N LEU A 7 17.84 -29.23 17.16
CA LEU A 7 17.08 -28.07 16.68
C LEU A 7 17.94 -26.79 16.46
N GLU A 8 19.26 -26.84 16.64
CA GLU A 8 20.16 -25.67 16.51
C GLU A 8 21.09 -25.73 15.27
N GLY A 9 20.86 -26.67 14.33
CA GLY A 9 21.79 -26.95 13.24
C GLY A 9 21.16 -27.01 11.84
N THR A 10 21.22 -25.90 11.10
CA THR A 10 21.24 -25.82 9.62
C THR A 10 20.13 -26.57 8.83
N GLY A 11 18.86 -26.37 9.20
CA GLY A 11 17.73 -26.89 8.40
C GLY A 11 16.43 -26.09 8.45
N PHE A 12 16.35 -25.04 9.30
CA PHE A 12 15.12 -24.26 9.48
C PHE A 12 14.82 -23.32 8.34
N LEU A 13 15.86 -22.67 7.79
CA LEU A 13 15.72 -21.86 6.59
C LEU A 13 15.26 -22.75 5.42
N ASP A 14 15.83 -23.95 5.28
CA ASP A 14 15.40 -24.92 4.26
C ASP A 14 14.00 -25.50 4.51
N GLN A 15 13.51 -25.57 5.75
CA GLN A 15 12.15 -26.03 6.06
C GLN A 15 11.09 -24.95 5.91
N ALA A 16 11.35 -23.71 6.33
CA ALA A 16 10.47 -22.58 6.00
C ALA A 16 10.48 -22.32 4.49
N ILE A 17 11.65 -22.34 3.84
CA ILE A 17 11.78 -22.31 2.38
C ILE A 17 11.12 -23.54 1.74
N ALA A 18 11.13 -24.74 2.34
CA ALA A 18 10.38 -25.89 1.84
C ALA A 18 8.87 -25.76 2.05
N GLY A 19 8.42 -25.09 3.11
CA GLY A 19 7.03 -24.65 3.25
C GLY A 19 6.62 -23.71 2.12
N PHE A 20 7.53 -22.83 1.69
CA PHE A 20 7.40 -21.99 0.49
C PHE A 20 7.57 -22.77 -0.84
N SER A 21 8.42 -23.81 -0.90
CA SER A 21 8.78 -24.54 -2.14
C SER A 21 7.96 -25.81 -2.39
N ASN A 22 7.23 -26.32 -1.40
CA ASN A 22 6.29 -27.44 -1.58
C ASN A 22 5.03 -27.04 -2.36
N GLN A 23 4.91 -25.76 -2.74
CA GLN A 23 4.03 -25.27 -3.80
C GLN A 23 4.55 -25.58 -5.22
N GLU A 24 5.84 -25.95 -5.39
CA GLU A 24 6.42 -26.26 -6.72
C GLU A 24 6.70 -27.74 -7.01
N THR A 25 6.80 -28.67 -6.04
CA THR A 25 7.06 -30.08 -6.39
C THR A 25 6.57 -31.12 -5.38
N GLU A 26 5.43 -31.76 -5.64
CA GLU A 26 5.23 -33.19 -5.31
C GLU A 26 4.53 -33.93 -6.45
N THR A 27 5.33 -34.43 -7.40
CA THR A 27 4.93 -35.60 -8.18
C THR A 27 5.18 -36.83 -7.33
N LEU A 28 4.10 -37.51 -6.91
CA LEU A 28 4.14 -38.81 -6.24
C LEU A 28 4.85 -39.86 -7.12
N GLY A 29 6.16 -39.97 -6.95
CA GLY A 29 6.96 -41.08 -7.46
C GLY A 29 6.75 -42.31 -6.58
N ILE A 30 5.85 -43.20 -7.02
CA ILE A 30 5.87 -44.61 -6.63
C ILE A 30 7.30 -45.13 -6.88
N ASN A 31 8.08 -45.41 -5.83
CA ASN A 31 9.14 -46.43 -5.83
C ASN A 31 9.73 -46.61 -4.43
N ASN A 32 9.17 -47.57 -3.68
CA ASN A 32 9.95 -48.34 -2.71
C ASN A 32 9.55 -49.81 -2.82
N ILE A 33 10.15 -50.50 -3.80
CA ILE A 33 10.31 -51.96 -3.76
C ILE A 33 11.84 -52.23 -3.79
N PRO A 34 12.38 -53.06 -2.89
CA PRO A 34 13.83 -53.24 -2.77
C PRO A 34 14.41 -53.96 -3.98
N SER A 35 15.56 -53.48 -4.45
CA SER A 35 16.33 -54.09 -5.52
C SER A 35 16.87 -55.47 -5.12
N SER A 36 16.45 -56.52 -5.83
CA SER A 36 17.26 -57.71 -6.01
C SER A 36 17.14 -58.25 -7.44
N ASP A 37 18.29 -58.20 -8.13
CA ASP A 37 18.70 -59.02 -9.25
C ASP A 37 17.94 -58.99 -10.59
N VAL A 38 18.76 -59.24 -11.62
CA VAL A 38 18.47 -59.69 -12.98
C VAL A 38 18.67 -58.65 -14.08
N THR A 39 19.71 -58.97 -14.84
CA THR A 39 20.17 -58.43 -16.11
C THR A 39 19.24 -58.78 -17.29
N SER A 40 19.39 -57.98 -18.34
CA SER A 40 19.11 -58.28 -19.76
C SER A 40 17.68 -58.11 -20.29
N GLY A 41 17.57 -57.17 -21.25
CA GLY A 41 17.08 -57.51 -22.59
C GLY A 41 15.68 -57.03 -22.99
N VAL A 42 15.65 -56.37 -24.15
CA VAL A 42 14.63 -56.49 -25.21
C VAL A 42 13.49 -55.46 -25.22
N SER A 43 13.72 -54.44 -26.07
CA SER A 43 12.85 -53.76 -27.06
C SER A 43 11.40 -53.36 -26.74
N ILE A 44 11.17 -52.07 -26.97
CA ILE A 44 9.89 -51.39 -27.25
C ILE A 44 9.21 -52.02 -28.48
N PRO A 45 7.86 -52.18 -28.45
CA PRO A 45 7.07 -51.78 -29.61
C PRO A 45 5.87 -50.89 -29.23
N THR A 46 5.69 -49.87 -30.05
CA THR A 46 4.50 -49.02 -30.21
C THR A 46 3.36 -49.77 -30.93
N GLN A 47 2.12 -49.67 -30.45
CA GLN A 47 0.85 -49.73 -31.23
C GLN A 47 -0.36 -49.40 -30.31
N THR A 48 -1.03 -48.25 -30.51
CA THR A 48 -2.33 -48.03 -31.21
C THR A 48 -3.60 -48.48 -30.47
N THR A 49 -4.38 -47.48 -30.06
CA THR A 49 -5.86 -47.27 -30.05
C THR A 49 -6.86 -48.44 -30.00
N ASP A 50 -7.91 -48.18 -29.21
CA ASP A 50 -9.26 -48.79 -29.09
C ASP A 50 -9.39 -50.19 -28.48
N ASP A 51 -10.04 -50.32 -27.30
CA ASP A 51 -11.50 -50.35 -27.25
C ASP A 51 -12.02 -50.21 -25.80
N SER A 52 -13.15 -49.54 -25.71
CA SER A 52 -14.12 -49.43 -24.61
C SER A 52 -14.07 -50.48 -23.48
N ASP A 53 -13.99 -50.00 -22.24
CA ASP A 53 -14.85 -50.53 -21.17
C ASP A 53 -15.28 -49.38 -20.24
N ALA A 54 -16.55 -49.01 -20.38
CA ALA A 54 -17.19 -47.92 -19.67
C ALA A 54 -17.37 -48.29 -18.19
N LEU A 55 -16.65 -47.60 -17.30
CA LEU A 55 -17.19 -47.33 -15.97
C LEU A 55 -18.21 -46.21 -16.13
N LEU A 56 -19.49 -46.60 -16.06
CA LEU A 56 -20.63 -45.70 -16.03
C LEU A 56 -20.54 -44.77 -14.82
N LEU A 57 -20.01 -43.55 -15.02
CA LEU A 57 -20.25 -42.43 -14.13
C LEU A 57 -21.68 -41.92 -14.35
N PRO A 58 -22.45 -41.65 -13.28
CA PRO A 58 -23.80 -41.11 -13.42
C PRO A 58 -23.76 -39.72 -14.07
N ASN A 59 -24.57 -39.58 -15.12
CA ASN A 59 -24.89 -38.41 -15.94
C ASN A 59 -24.69 -37.02 -15.29
N ASN A 60 -23.81 -36.23 -15.91
CA ASN A 60 -23.73 -34.75 -16.00
C ASN A 60 -24.19 -33.91 -14.77
N PRO A 61 -23.27 -33.38 -13.96
CA PRO A 61 -23.47 -32.05 -13.37
C PRO A 61 -23.32 -31.01 -14.48
N SER A 62 -24.19 -30.00 -14.50
CA SER A 62 -24.04 -28.84 -15.38
C SER A 62 -22.70 -28.18 -15.11
N ILE A 63 -21.79 -28.21 -16.11
CA ILE A 63 -20.43 -27.69 -16.00
C ILE A 63 -20.49 -26.17 -15.80
N LEU A 64 -19.80 -25.64 -14.78
CA LEU A 64 -19.58 -24.20 -14.59
C LEU A 64 -19.11 -23.58 -15.92
N ASN A 65 -19.77 -22.52 -16.37
CA ASN A 65 -19.52 -21.96 -17.69
C ASN A 65 -18.27 -21.06 -17.62
N VAL A 66 -17.11 -21.58 -18.02
CA VAL A 66 -15.81 -20.87 -18.00
C VAL A 66 -15.40 -20.50 -19.43
N SER A 67 -14.87 -19.30 -19.69
CA SER A 67 -14.40 -18.88 -21.03
C SER A 67 -12.91 -18.42 -21.05
N GLY A 68 -12.16 -18.73 -22.14
CA GLY A 68 -10.80 -18.21 -22.44
C GLY A 68 -9.54 -18.89 -21.83
N LEU A 69 -8.60 -19.35 -22.69
CA LEU A 69 -7.16 -19.75 -22.50
C LEU A 69 -6.71 -20.52 -21.22
N ALA A 70 -5.41 -20.84 -21.10
CA ALA A 70 -4.84 -22.04 -20.44
C ALA A 70 -5.18 -22.30 -18.95
N GLY A 71 -5.60 -21.31 -18.16
CA GLY A 71 -6.09 -21.48 -16.77
C GLY A 71 -7.44 -22.21 -16.67
N LYS A 72 -8.18 -22.31 -17.78
CA LYS A 72 -9.49 -22.97 -17.87
C LYS A 72 -9.48 -24.47 -17.58
N ASP A 73 -8.36 -25.17 -17.79
CA ASP A 73 -8.25 -26.60 -17.48
C ASP A 73 -8.20 -26.87 -15.97
N LEU A 74 -7.76 -25.89 -15.15
CA LEU A 74 -7.73 -25.98 -13.70
C LEU A 74 -9.11 -25.84 -13.08
N LEU A 75 -9.88 -24.83 -13.51
CA LEU A 75 -11.25 -24.55 -13.02
C LEU A 75 -12.30 -25.55 -13.54
N THR A 76 -11.91 -26.48 -14.42
CA THR A 76 -12.78 -27.55 -14.92
C THR A 76 -12.35 -28.91 -14.33
N GLY A 77 -13.26 -29.89 -14.31
CA GLY A 77 -12.94 -31.22 -13.74
C GLY A 77 -13.08 -31.26 -12.22
N GLU A 78 -11.97 -31.47 -11.50
CA GLU A 78 -11.95 -31.73 -10.04
C GLU A 78 -12.51 -30.54 -9.23
N ILE A 79 -12.10 -29.32 -9.56
CA ILE A 79 -12.52 -28.11 -8.82
C ILE A 79 -14.02 -27.88 -8.98
N ALA A 80 -14.52 -27.92 -10.22
CA ALA A 80 -15.95 -27.80 -10.50
C ALA A 80 -16.77 -28.91 -9.81
N PHE A 81 -16.24 -30.13 -9.75
CA PHE A 81 -16.87 -31.22 -9.01
C PHE A 81 -16.90 -30.96 -7.50
N GLN A 82 -15.79 -30.50 -6.92
CA GLN A 82 -15.69 -30.18 -5.51
C GLN A 82 -16.66 -29.06 -5.10
N VAL A 83 -16.62 -27.93 -5.81
CA VAL A 83 -17.50 -26.76 -5.56
C VAL A 83 -18.97 -27.18 -5.65
N SER A 84 -19.35 -27.90 -6.71
CA SER A 84 -20.75 -28.33 -6.90
C SER A 84 -21.23 -29.31 -5.83
N GLU A 85 -20.39 -30.25 -5.41
CA GLU A 85 -20.75 -31.17 -4.32
C GLU A 85 -20.84 -30.46 -2.97
N GLN A 86 -19.95 -29.50 -2.68
CA GLN A 86 -19.99 -28.71 -1.44
C GLN A 86 -21.25 -27.84 -1.37
N LEU A 87 -21.59 -27.11 -2.43
CA LEU A 87 -22.84 -26.33 -2.51
C LEU A 87 -24.09 -27.20 -2.35
N LYS A 88 -24.09 -28.38 -2.94
CA LYS A 88 -25.19 -29.34 -2.82
C LYS A 88 -25.32 -29.91 -1.41
N GLN A 89 -24.20 -30.20 -0.74
CA GLN A 89 -24.19 -30.63 0.66
C GLN A 89 -24.68 -29.52 1.58
N PHE A 90 -24.20 -28.29 1.37
CA PHE A 90 -24.66 -27.11 2.10
C PHE A 90 -26.17 -26.89 1.94
N ALA A 91 -26.70 -26.96 0.71
CA ALA A 91 -28.14 -26.83 0.45
C ALA A 91 -28.99 -27.95 1.11
N ALA A 92 -28.38 -29.09 1.41
CA ALA A 92 -29.03 -30.21 2.11
C ALA A 92 -28.87 -30.13 3.65
N ASP A 93 -28.09 -29.18 4.16
CA ASP A 93 -27.74 -29.09 5.58
C ASP A 93 -29.00 -28.73 6.42
N PRO A 94 -29.33 -29.51 7.47
CA PRO A 94 -30.45 -29.19 8.34
C PRO A 94 -30.31 -27.84 9.09
N ASN A 95 -29.08 -27.32 9.21
CA ASN A 95 -28.77 -26.02 9.81
C ASN A 95 -28.56 -24.92 8.74
N PHE A 96 -29.00 -25.14 7.49
CA PHE A 96 -28.85 -24.19 6.38
C PHE A 96 -29.22 -22.76 6.78
N SER A 97 -30.39 -22.57 7.40
CA SER A 97 -30.84 -21.22 7.78
C SER A 97 -29.94 -20.53 8.82
N ASP A 98 -29.35 -21.29 9.76
CA ASP A 98 -28.45 -20.71 10.77
C ASP A 98 -27.12 -20.30 10.14
N LYS A 99 -26.62 -21.09 9.18
CA LYS A 99 -25.41 -20.78 8.40
C LYS A 99 -25.63 -19.58 7.48
N MET A 100 -26.80 -19.48 6.84
CA MET A 100 -27.19 -18.29 6.06
C MET A 100 -27.22 -17.03 6.94
N ASN A 101 -27.77 -17.12 8.16
CA ASN A 101 -27.77 -15.98 9.08
C ASN A 101 -26.36 -15.60 9.56
N LEU A 102 -25.45 -16.57 9.62
CA LEU A 102 -24.06 -16.33 9.99
C LEU A 102 -23.36 -15.47 8.93
N ALA A 103 -23.48 -15.82 7.65
CA ALA A 103 -22.89 -15.09 6.53
C ALA A 103 -23.65 -13.78 6.24
N PHE A 104 -24.93 -13.89 5.89
CA PHE A 104 -25.70 -12.83 5.21
C PHE A 104 -26.64 -12.03 6.12
N GLY A 105 -26.55 -12.24 7.44
CA GLY A 105 -27.42 -11.62 8.45
C GLY A 105 -28.85 -12.17 8.47
N ASP A 106 -29.78 -11.48 9.14
CA ASP A 106 -31.12 -12.02 9.43
C ASP A 106 -32.22 -11.59 8.43
N SER A 107 -31.88 -10.83 7.39
CA SER A 107 -32.83 -10.12 6.52
C SER A 107 -32.82 -10.50 5.04
N TRP A 108 -32.10 -11.54 4.65
CA TRP A 108 -32.04 -12.03 3.26
C TRP A 108 -33.39 -12.57 2.75
N ASN A 109 -33.56 -12.54 1.42
CA ASN A 109 -34.76 -12.99 0.74
C ASN A 109 -34.87 -14.53 0.74
N VAL A 110 -35.70 -15.03 1.67
CA VAL A 110 -35.95 -16.46 1.85
C VAL A 110 -36.47 -17.16 0.60
N GLU A 111 -37.26 -16.49 -0.24
CA GLU A 111 -37.80 -17.10 -1.46
C GLU A 111 -36.71 -17.30 -2.52
N THR A 112 -35.88 -16.27 -2.75
CA THR A 112 -34.73 -16.34 -3.67
C THR A 112 -33.70 -17.36 -3.21
N ALA A 113 -33.31 -17.32 -1.93
CA ALA A 113 -32.36 -18.28 -1.36
C ALA A 113 -32.82 -19.74 -1.53
N ASN A 114 -34.10 -20.02 -1.21
CA ASN A 114 -34.65 -21.36 -1.43
C ASN A 114 -34.68 -21.76 -2.91
N ALA A 115 -34.98 -20.83 -3.82
CA ALA A 115 -34.98 -21.12 -5.25
C ALA A 115 -33.59 -21.54 -5.74
N ILE A 116 -32.55 -20.80 -5.36
CA ILE A 116 -31.15 -21.08 -5.69
C ILE A 116 -30.71 -22.42 -5.08
N SER A 117 -30.96 -22.63 -3.78
CA SER A 117 -30.55 -23.89 -3.10
C SER A 117 -31.28 -25.13 -3.64
N GLN A 118 -32.54 -25.02 -4.06
CA GLN A 118 -33.25 -26.14 -4.70
C GLN A 118 -32.64 -26.51 -6.06
N GLN A 119 -32.06 -25.56 -6.79
CA GLN A 119 -31.35 -25.83 -8.04
C GLN A 119 -30.03 -26.55 -7.76
N TRP A 120 -29.25 -26.11 -6.77
CA TRP A 120 -28.04 -26.83 -6.32
C TRP A 120 -28.35 -28.28 -5.90
N LEU A 121 -29.44 -28.50 -5.16
CA LEU A 121 -29.91 -29.86 -4.80
C LEU A 121 -30.27 -30.71 -6.03
N ALA A 122 -30.82 -30.09 -7.07
CA ALA A 122 -31.12 -30.74 -8.34
C ALA A 122 -29.87 -30.97 -9.21
N GLY A 123 -28.70 -30.47 -8.80
CA GLY A 123 -27.46 -30.50 -9.58
C GLY A 123 -27.43 -29.49 -10.74
N ASP A 124 -28.28 -28.46 -10.67
CA ASP A 124 -28.32 -27.35 -11.61
C ASP A 124 -27.55 -26.16 -11.04
N PHE A 125 -26.42 -25.85 -11.66
CA PHE A 125 -25.51 -24.77 -11.29
C PHE A 125 -25.46 -23.66 -12.35
N SER A 126 -26.44 -23.64 -13.26
CA SER A 126 -26.48 -22.68 -14.38
C SER A 126 -26.73 -21.23 -13.97
N GLN A 127 -27.03 -20.97 -12.69
CA GLN A 127 -27.15 -19.63 -12.13
C GLN A 127 -25.82 -19.08 -11.58
N ILE A 128 -24.79 -19.92 -11.41
CA ILE A 128 -23.50 -19.40 -10.97
C ILE A 128 -22.96 -18.47 -12.08
N PRO A 129 -22.47 -17.26 -11.71
CA PRO A 129 -21.83 -16.32 -12.62
C PRO A 129 -20.81 -16.95 -13.56
N GLU A 130 -20.59 -16.28 -14.69
CA GLU A 130 -19.44 -16.62 -15.54
C GLU A 130 -18.14 -16.35 -14.78
N ILE A 131 -17.19 -17.28 -14.88
CA ILE A 131 -15.86 -17.15 -14.30
C ILE A 131 -14.88 -16.79 -15.42
N GLU A 132 -14.23 -15.64 -15.27
CA GLU A 132 -13.20 -15.13 -16.17
C GLU A 132 -11.82 -15.12 -15.49
N VAL A 133 -10.78 -15.46 -16.26
CA VAL A 133 -9.40 -15.40 -15.79
C VAL A 133 -8.74 -14.16 -16.37
N VAL A 134 -8.26 -13.29 -15.48
CA VAL A 134 -7.68 -11.96 -15.79
C VAL A 134 -6.34 -11.79 -15.07
N SER A 135 -5.59 -10.73 -15.36
CA SER A 135 -4.37 -10.47 -14.58
C SER A 135 -4.71 -9.89 -13.20
N THR A 136 -3.87 -10.13 -12.20
CA THR A 136 -4.00 -9.50 -10.86
C THR A 136 -4.13 -7.97 -10.95
N ASP A 137 -3.44 -7.32 -11.89
CA ASP A 137 -3.51 -5.86 -12.09
C ASP A 137 -4.91 -5.40 -12.57
N ASP A 138 -5.59 -6.20 -13.40
CA ASP A 138 -6.92 -5.85 -13.93
C ASP A 138 -7.99 -5.82 -12.82
N ILE A 139 -7.79 -6.58 -11.76
CA ILE A 139 -8.69 -6.68 -10.59
C ILE A 139 -8.10 -6.00 -9.34
N ALA A 140 -7.41 -4.89 -9.55
CA ALA A 140 -6.91 -4.02 -8.47
C ALA A 140 -6.02 -4.75 -7.44
N GLY A 141 -5.24 -5.73 -7.89
CA GLY A 141 -4.33 -6.49 -7.04
C GLY A 141 -4.93 -7.72 -6.36
N ALA A 142 -6.22 -8.01 -6.59
CA ALA A 142 -6.91 -9.14 -5.99
C ALA A 142 -6.52 -10.49 -6.60
N ASP A 143 -6.74 -11.57 -5.85
CA ASP A 143 -6.52 -12.95 -6.26
C ASP A 143 -7.83 -13.60 -6.77
N GLY A 144 -8.96 -13.18 -6.22
CA GLY A 144 -10.32 -13.43 -6.70
C GLY A 144 -11.18 -12.18 -6.53
N ALA A 145 -12.23 -12.01 -7.34
CA ALA A 145 -13.17 -10.93 -7.17
C ALA A 145 -14.56 -11.21 -7.78
N PHE A 146 -15.62 -10.70 -7.15
CA PHE A 146 -16.97 -10.69 -7.69
C PHE A 146 -17.38 -9.28 -8.07
N ALA A 147 -17.87 -9.13 -9.30
CA ALA A 147 -18.39 -7.87 -9.82
C ALA A 147 -19.92 -7.94 -9.98
N GLY A 148 -20.65 -7.36 -9.02
CA GLY A 148 -22.12 -7.33 -9.07
C GLY A 148 -22.68 -6.56 -10.28
N ALA A 149 -21.95 -5.58 -10.81
CA ALA A 149 -22.41 -4.80 -11.97
C ALA A 149 -22.50 -5.61 -13.28
N THR A 150 -21.68 -6.65 -13.42
CA THR A 150 -21.63 -7.53 -14.59
C THR A 150 -22.04 -8.96 -14.27
N GLU A 151 -22.28 -9.28 -13.00
CA GLU A 151 -22.49 -10.64 -12.48
C GLU A 151 -21.39 -11.58 -12.98
N THR A 152 -20.14 -11.21 -12.73
CA THR A 152 -18.94 -11.94 -13.18
C THR A 152 -18.02 -12.21 -12.00
N ILE A 153 -17.48 -13.42 -11.95
CA ILE A 153 -16.40 -13.79 -11.04
C ILE A 153 -15.09 -13.71 -11.82
N TYR A 154 -14.13 -12.96 -11.31
CA TYR A 154 -12.79 -12.84 -11.85
C TYR A 154 -11.82 -13.60 -10.95
N ILE A 155 -10.91 -14.35 -11.56
CA ILE A 155 -9.82 -15.01 -10.84
C ILE A 155 -8.50 -14.59 -11.47
N SER A 156 -7.53 -14.24 -10.64
CA SER A 156 -6.18 -13.91 -11.09
C SER A 156 -5.51 -15.10 -11.77
N GLN A 157 -4.95 -14.86 -12.96
CA GLN A 157 -4.15 -15.84 -13.68
C GLN A 157 -2.88 -16.18 -12.89
N GLU A 158 -2.19 -15.15 -12.37
CA GLU A 158 -0.97 -15.31 -11.59
C GLU A 158 -1.22 -16.18 -10.35
N TRP A 159 -2.32 -15.92 -9.65
CA TRP A 159 -2.71 -16.68 -8.48
C TRP A 159 -3.08 -18.13 -8.80
N LEU A 160 -3.84 -18.36 -9.89
CA LEU A 160 -4.20 -19.70 -10.35
C LEU A 160 -2.98 -20.53 -10.74
N GLU A 161 -1.99 -19.91 -11.37
CA GLU A 161 -0.74 -20.56 -11.75
C GLU A 161 0.07 -20.98 -10.51
N LEU A 162 0.12 -20.11 -9.48
CA LEU A 162 0.77 -20.41 -8.20
C LEU A 162 0.07 -21.55 -7.46
N ASN A 163 -1.27 -21.60 -7.47
CA ASN A 163 -2.06 -22.59 -6.75
C ASN A 163 -2.43 -23.82 -7.60
N ALA A 164 -1.78 -24.02 -8.75
CA ALA A 164 -2.14 -25.08 -9.70
C ALA A 164 -2.11 -26.50 -9.11
N SER A 165 -1.37 -26.71 -8.01
CA SER A 165 -1.28 -27.98 -7.28
C SER A 165 -2.19 -28.06 -6.05
N ASN A 166 -2.95 -27.00 -5.72
CA ASN A 166 -3.80 -26.89 -4.54
C ASN A 166 -5.28 -26.65 -4.93
N PRO A 167 -5.99 -27.66 -5.45
CA PRO A 167 -7.37 -27.52 -5.89
C PRO A 167 -8.36 -27.15 -4.77
N GLY A 168 -7.99 -27.41 -3.51
CA GLY A 168 -8.79 -27.01 -2.34
C GLY A 168 -8.86 -25.50 -2.16
N GLU A 169 -7.73 -24.80 -2.36
CA GLU A 169 -7.65 -23.34 -2.26
C GLU A 169 -8.32 -22.65 -3.44
N ILE A 170 -8.15 -23.19 -4.64
CA ILE A 170 -8.89 -22.66 -5.79
C ILE A 170 -10.40 -22.84 -5.57
N ALA A 171 -10.84 -23.96 -4.98
CA ALA A 171 -12.25 -24.15 -4.65
C ALA A 171 -12.73 -23.22 -3.52
N SER A 172 -11.90 -22.87 -2.53
CA SER A 172 -12.28 -21.98 -1.43
C SER A 172 -12.52 -20.55 -1.92
N VAL A 173 -11.64 -20.02 -2.78
CA VAL A 173 -11.82 -18.70 -3.41
C VAL A 173 -13.03 -18.70 -4.32
N VAL A 174 -13.20 -19.71 -5.19
CA VAL A 174 -14.39 -19.79 -6.04
C VAL A 174 -15.69 -19.85 -5.22
N LEU A 175 -15.70 -20.55 -4.07
CA LEU A 175 -16.85 -20.57 -3.18
C LEU A 175 -17.12 -19.24 -2.49
N GLU A 176 -16.08 -18.48 -2.18
CA GLU A 176 -16.15 -17.14 -1.62
C GLU A 176 -16.78 -16.16 -2.60
N GLU A 177 -16.32 -16.16 -3.86
CA GLU A 177 -16.91 -15.35 -4.92
C GLU A 177 -18.36 -15.76 -5.27
N ILE A 178 -18.70 -17.05 -5.12
CA ILE A 178 -20.09 -17.51 -5.20
C ILE A 178 -20.90 -16.99 -4.00
N GLY A 179 -20.28 -16.80 -2.85
CA GLY A 179 -20.87 -16.21 -1.65
C GLY A 179 -21.27 -14.76 -1.87
N HIS A 180 -20.36 -13.94 -2.39
CA HIS A 180 -20.64 -12.54 -2.78
C HIS A 180 -21.77 -12.44 -3.81
N TYR A 181 -21.73 -13.28 -4.86
CA TYR A 181 -22.86 -13.40 -5.79
C TYR A 181 -24.17 -13.77 -5.09
N PHE A 182 -24.11 -14.73 -4.16
CA PHE A 182 -25.31 -15.20 -3.49
C PHE A 182 -25.89 -14.13 -2.57
N ASP A 183 -25.05 -13.34 -1.88
CA ASP A 183 -25.48 -12.16 -1.12
C ASP A 183 -26.18 -11.15 -2.03
N TYR A 184 -25.53 -10.77 -3.14
CA TYR A 184 -26.05 -9.83 -4.14
C TYR A 184 -27.46 -10.19 -4.64
N GLU A 185 -27.76 -11.50 -4.79
CA GLU A 185 -29.07 -11.98 -5.23
C GLU A 185 -30.15 -11.95 -4.14
N ILE A 186 -29.78 -12.17 -2.88
CA ILE A 186 -30.73 -12.37 -1.78
C ILE A 186 -30.89 -11.13 -0.90
N ASN A 187 -29.93 -10.22 -0.89
CA ASN A 187 -29.92 -9.01 -0.11
C ASN A 187 -30.07 -7.77 -0.99
N ILE A 188 -30.75 -6.74 -0.45
CA ILE A 188 -30.91 -5.44 -1.12
C ILE A 188 -29.78 -4.49 -0.74
N VAL A 189 -29.29 -4.67 0.48
CA VAL A 189 -28.13 -3.99 1.02
C VAL A 189 -27.16 -5.10 1.30
N ASP A 190 -26.00 -4.98 0.69
CA ASP A 190 -24.84 -5.83 0.89
C ASP A 190 -24.64 -6.15 2.38
N ALA A 191 -24.26 -7.41 2.65
CA ALA A 191 -23.90 -7.81 4.00
C ALA A 191 -22.67 -7.03 4.46
N ALA A 192 -22.47 -6.94 5.78
CA ALA A 192 -21.34 -6.18 6.30
C ALA A 192 -20.15 -7.10 6.48
N GLY A 193 -19.00 -6.69 5.95
CA GLY A 193 -17.77 -7.44 6.02
C GLY A 193 -17.56 -8.29 4.78
N ASP A 194 -16.74 -9.31 4.93
CA ASP A 194 -16.50 -10.34 3.92
C ASP A 194 -17.46 -11.53 4.18
N GLU A 195 -18.71 -11.42 3.74
CA GLU A 195 -19.69 -12.51 3.83
C GLU A 195 -19.38 -13.67 2.90
N GLY A 196 -18.65 -13.42 1.81
CA GLY A 196 -18.13 -14.42 0.89
C GLY A 196 -17.26 -15.44 1.62
N ALA A 197 -16.28 -14.99 2.40
CA ALA A 197 -15.38 -15.85 3.16
C ALA A 197 -16.14 -16.63 4.25
N ILE A 198 -17.10 -15.99 4.93
CA ILE A 198 -17.95 -16.67 5.91
C ILE A 198 -18.77 -17.77 5.21
N PHE A 199 -19.35 -17.47 4.05
CA PHE A 199 -20.10 -18.42 3.24
C PHE A 199 -19.22 -19.60 2.78
N SER A 200 -18.03 -19.32 2.23
CA SER A 200 -17.07 -20.32 1.80
C SER A 200 -16.71 -21.28 2.94
N ALA A 201 -16.43 -20.77 4.14
CA ALA A 201 -16.14 -21.57 5.32
C ALA A 201 -17.32 -22.50 5.69
N VAL A 202 -18.55 -21.98 5.79
CA VAL A 202 -19.71 -22.79 6.21
C VAL A 202 -20.16 -23.81 5.16
N VAL A 203 -19.89 -23.54 3.88
CA VAL A 203 -20.13 -24.47 2.75
C VAL A 203 -19.10 -25.59 2.74
N ARG A 204 -17.83 -25.30 3.07
CA ARG A 204 -16.77 -26.29 3.24
C ARG A 204 -16.92 -27.13 4.52
N GLY A 205 -17.84 -26.75 5.41
CA GLY A 205 -18.16 -27.48 6.63
C GLY A 205 -17.29 -27.06 7.83
N GLU A 206 -16.65 -25.90 7.74
CA GLU A 206 -15.82 -25.34 8.80
C GLU A 206 -16.68 -24.69 9.89
N GLU A 207 -16.20 -24.74 11.14
CA GLU A 207 -16.83 -24.05 12.26
C GLU A 207 -16.02 -22.79 12.59
N LEU A 208 -16.62 -21.62 12.36
CA LEU A 208 -16.03 -20.34 12.72
C LEU A 208 -16.33 -19.98 14.19
N THR A 209 -15.33 -19.51 14.91
CA THR A 209 -15.48 -18.95 16.24
C THR A 209 -16.16 -17.57 16.19
N ALA A 210 -16.72 -17.14 17.32
CA ALA A 210 -17.34 -15.81 17.41
C ALA A 210 -16.35 -14.67 17.13
N THR A 211 -15.05 -14.88 17.36
CA THR A 211 -14.01 -13.90 17.07
C THR A 211 -13.71 -13.84 15.57
N GLU A 212 -13.52 -14.99 14.91
CA GLU A 212 -13.30 -15.04 13.45
C GLU A 212 -14.47 -14.41 12.69
N VAL A 213 -15.71 -14.73 13.09
CA VAL A 213 -16.92 -14.12 12.50
C VAL A 213 -16.93 -12.60 12.71
N ALA A 214 -16.52 -12.11 13.88
CA ALA A 214 -16.49 -10.68 14.15
C ALA A 214 -15.42 -9.94 13.35
N VAL A 215 -14.32 -10.62 13.01
CA VAL A 215 -13.24 -10.08 12.17
C VAL A 215 -13.70 -10.01 10.71
N LEU A 216 -14.22 -11.11 10.16
CA LEU A 216 -14.72 -11.15 8.79
C LEU A 216 -15.86 -10.13 8.59
N LYS A 217 -16.79 -10.01 9.55
CA LYS A 217 -17.87 -8.99 9.51
C LYS A 217 -17.42 -7.53 9.62
N ALA A 218 -16.13 -7.29 9.87
CA ALA A 218 -15.55 -5.96 9.98
C ALA A 218 -14.53 -5.68 8.86
N GLU A 219 -14.27 -6.65 7.99
CA GLU A 219 -13.37 -6.53 6.85
C GLU A 219 -13.98 -5.59 5.79
N ASP A 220 -13.14 -4.86 5.06
CA ASP A 220 -13.57 -4.10 3.89
C ASP A 220 -12.81 -4.69 2.70
N ASP A 221 -13.52 -5.53 1.98
CA ASP A 221 -13.13 -6.24 0.78
C ASP A 221 -13.62 -5.54 -0.49
N SER A 222 -14.11 -4.29 -0.39
CA SER A 222 -14.52 -3.53 -1.56
C SER A 222 -13.32 -2.91 -2.29
N ALA A 223 -13.35 -2.93 -3.63
CA ALA A 223 -12.38 -2.24 -4.47
C ALA A 223 -12.99 -1.74 -5.79
N VAL A 224 -12.23 -0.95 -6.54
CA VAL A 224 -12.57 -0.53 -7.90
C VAL A 224 -11.51 -1.06 -8.85
N ALA A 225 -11.92 -1.98 -9.71
CA ALA A 225 -11.10 -2.59 -10.76
C ALA A 225 -11.25 -1.84 -12.09
N VAL A 226 -10.22 -1.90 -12.95
CA VAL A 226 -10.27 -1.32 -14.29
C VAL A 226 -10.23 -2.45 -15.32
N ILE A 227 -11.42 -2.94 -15.70
CA ILE A 227 -11.56 -4.07 -16.61
C ILE A 227 -12.01 -3.53 -17.97
N ASP A 228 -11.26 -3.86 -19.03
CA ASP A 228 -11.48 -3.33 -20.39
C ASP A 228 -11.56 -1.79 -20.46
N GLY A 229 -10.87 -1.11 -19.54
CA GLY A 229 -10.85 0.37 -19.44
C GLY A 229 -12.12 0.98 -18.82
N GLN A 230 -12.93 0.20 -18.12
CA GLN A 230 -14.06 0.68 -17.32
C GLN A 230 -13.81 0.44 -15.83
N GLU A 231 -14.15 1.43 -15.00
CA GLU A 231 -14.14 1.29 -13.55
C GLU A 231 -15.35 0.45 -13.11
N ILE A 232 -15.08 -0.68 -12.44
CA ILE A 232 -16.08 -1.63 -11.95
C ILE A 232 -15.84 -1.84 -10.46
N SER A 233 -16.89 -1.68 -9.65
CA SER A 233 -16.84 -2.04 -8.23
C SER A 233 -16.81 -3.56 -8.08
N ILE A 234 -15.90 -4.04 -7.24
CA ILE A 234 -15.70 -5.45 -6.95
C ILE A 234 -15.65 -5.67 -5.44
N GLU A 235 -16.05 -6.86 -5.01
CA GLU A 235 -15.70 -7.45 -3.71
C GLU A 235 -14.52 -8.40 -3.97
N LYS A 236 -13.46 -8.31 -3.17
CA LYS A 236 -12.16 -8.94 -3.45
C LYS A 236 -11.76 -9.97 -2.40
N PHE A 237 -11.25 -11.09 -2.89
CA PHE A 237 -10.36 -11.95 -2.14
C PHE A 237 -8.89 -11.54 -2.35
N ASP A 238 -8.15 -11.29 -1.25
CA ASP A 238 -6.74 -10.90 -1.28
C ASP A 238 -5.96 -11.56 -0.12
N PHE A 239 -4.88 -12.28 -0.47
CA PHE A 239 -3.96 -12.88 0.51
C PHE A 239 -3.31 -11.84 1.47
N GLU A 240 -3.32 -10.55 1.13
CA GLU A 240 -2.69 -9.46 1.89
C GLU A 240 -3.21 -9.24 3.30
N ASN A 241 -4.42 -9.69 3.61
CA ASN A 241 -5.06 -9.34 4.87
C ASN A 241 -5.32 -10.51 5.80
N GLN A 242 -4.88 -11.73 5.49
CA GLN A 242 -5.23 -12.92 6.29
C GLN A 242 -4.00 -13.64 6.87
N TRP A 243 -4.19 -14.33 7.99
CA TRP A 243 -3.21 -15.27 8.54
C TRP A 243 -3.54 -16.71 8.15
N TYR A 244 -2.59 -17.37 7.51
CA TYR A 244 -2.64 -18.79 7.22
C TYR A 244 -1.85 -19.56 8.25
N VAL A 245 -2.41 -20.65 8.78
CA VAL A 245 -1.77 -21.41 9.85
C VAL A 245 -1.71 -22.89 9.55
N LYS A 246 -0.52 -23.46 9.69
CA LYS A 246 -0.29 -24.91 9.76
C LYS A 246 0.10 -25.29 11.18
N ALA A 247 -0.47 -26.38 11.68
CA ALA A 247 -0.19 -26.87 13.01
C ALA A 247 0.46 -28.26 12.98
N TYR A 248 1.50 -28.44 13.79
CA TYR A 248 2.30 -29.66 13.85
C TYR A 248 2.49 -30.13 15.29
N ARG A 249 2.74 -31.43 15.46
CA ARG A 249 3.26 -31.97 16.71
C ARG A 249 4.72 -31.53 16.90
N LEU A 250 5.06 -31.05 18.09
CA LEU A 250 6.42 -30.60 18.38
C LEU A 250 7.46 -31.72 18.34
N GLU A 251 7.07 -32.93 18.75
CA GLU A 251 8.01 -34.06 18.88
C GLU A 251 8.54 -34.58 17.53
N ASP A 252 7.70 -34.60 16.50
CA ASP A 252 7.99 -35.28 15.24
C ASP A 252 7.61 -34.47 14.00
N TRP A 253 7.15 -33.23 14.18
CA TRP A 253 6.72 -32.32 13.12
C TRP A 253 5.66 -32.93 12.20
N LYS A 254 4.91 -33.93 12.68
CA LYS A 254 3.76 -34.42 11.93
C LYS A 254 2.64 -33.40 12.03
N GLN A 255 2.26 -32.88 10.87
CA GLN A 255 1.11 -32.01 10.73
C GLN A 255 -0.12 -32.71 11.33
N PHE A 256 -0.91 -31.97 12.10
CA PHE A 256 -2.24 -32.42 12.45
C PHE A 256 -3.08 -32.45 11.17
N SER A 257 -3.95 -33.46 10.99
CA SER A 257 -4.94 -33.45 9.91
C SER A 257 -5.97 -32.37 10.22
N ILE A 258 -5.59 -31.15 9.88
CA ILE A 258 -6.36 -29.94 9.86
C ILE A 258 -6.30 -29.54 8.40
N ASP A 259 -7.46 -29.35 7.76
CA ASP A 259 -7.58 -28.89 6.38
C ASP A 259 -6.62 -27.70 6.19
N ILE A 260 -5.76 -27.82 5.17
CA ILE A 260 -4.36 -27.39 5.24
C ILE A 260 -4.17 -25.86 5.26
N ASP A 261 -5.24 -25.09 5.09
CA ASP A 261 -5.22 -23.64 4.98
C ASP A 261 -6.40 -23.06 5.78
N ASN A 262 -6.25 -23.02 7.10
CA ASN A 262 -7.24 -22.35 7.95
C ASN A 262 -6.84 -20.89 8.15
N ASN A 263 -7.72 -20.01 7.72
CA ASN A 263 -7.65 -18.59 7.99
C ASN A 263 -7.83 -18.34 9.49
N PHE A 264 -6.83 -17.74 10.15
CA PHE A 264 -6.91 -17.28 11.54
C PHE A 264 -7.44 -15.83 11.65
N GLY A 265 -8.00 -15.33 10.55
CA GLY A 265 -8.55 -14.00 10.40
C GLY A 265 -7.48 -12.97 10.05
N SER A 266 -7.93 -11.71 10.11
CA SER A 266 -7.17 -10.60 9.56
C SER A 266 -5.78 -10.43 10.19
N ASN A 267 -4.79 -10.08 9.37
CA ASN A 267 -3.49 -9.59 9.80
C ASN A 267 -3.52 -8.13 10.27
N THR A 268 -4.70 -7.53 10.36
CA THR A 268 -4.95 -6.21 10.97
C THR A 268 -5.64 -6.39 12.31
N LEU A 269 -4.95 -6.05 13.39
CA LEU A 269 -5.46 -6.13 14.74
C LEU A 269 -6.57 -5.09 14.97
N SER A 270 -7.41 -5.31 15.98
CA SER A 270 -8.52 -4.40 16.35
C SER A 270 -8.15 -2.93 16.62
N ASN A 271 -6.85 -2.63 16.81
CA ASN A 271 -6.31 -1.28 16.98
C ASN A 271 -5.79 -0.68 15.65
N GLY A 272 -6.01 -1.34 14.51
CA GLY A 272 -5.52 -0.95 13.18
C GLY A 272 -4.08 -1.33 12.88
N GLN A 273 -3.35 -1.94 13.83
CA GLN A 273 -1.95 -2.33 13.63
C GLN A 273 -1.84 -3.66 12.89
N LYS A 274 -0.86 -3.81 12.00
CA LYS A 274 -0.57 -5.11 11.38
C LYS A 274 0.04 -6.08 12.40
N GLY A 275 -0.43 -7.33 12.43
CA GLY A 275 -0.05 -8.28 13.45
C GLY A 275 -0.94 -9.53 13.55
N PHE A 276 -0.64 -10.37 14.53
CA PHE A 276 -1.37 -11.55 14.98
C PHE A 276 -1.55 -11.50 16.50
N SER A 277 -2.69 -11.97 17.02
CA SER A 277 -2.85 -12.17 18.46
C SER A 277 -3.63 -13.45 18.74
N GLY A 278 -2.95 -14.42 19.36
CA GLY A 278 -3.52 -15.67 19.82
C GLY A 278 -3.25 -15.86 21.31
N ASN A 279 -4.30 -16.07 22.10
CA ASN A 279 -4.17 -16.42 23.51
C ASN A 279 -5.13 -17.54 23.84
N TRP A 280 -4.57 -18.72 24.05
CA TRP A 280 -5.32 -19.96 24.25
C TRP A 280 -5.30 -20.42 25.72
N GLY A 281 -4.56 -19.72 26.59
CA GLY A 281 -4.45 -20.06 28.00
C GLY A 281 -3.94 -21.49 28.18
N GLN A 282 -4.60 -22.30 28.99
CA GLN A 282 -4.21 -23.69 29.25
C GLN A 282 -4.65 -24.67 28.15
N GLY A 283 -4.93 -24.19 26.94
CA GLY A 283 -5.42 -25.00 25.84
C GLY A 283 -4.75 -24.60 24.53
N SER A 284 -5.34 -25.04 23.42
CA SER A 284 -4.78 -24.86 22.08
C SER A 284 -5.74 -24.07 21.18
N PRO A 285 -5.28 -23.63 19.98
CA PRO A 285 -6.14 -22.91 19.04
C PRO A 285 -7.41 -23.67 18.63
N ARG A 286 -7.34 -25.00 18.59
CA ARG A 286 -8.45 -25.87 18.15
C ARG A 286 -8.36 -27.20 18.87
N SER A 287 -9.51 -27.82 19.14
CA SER A 287 -9.60 -29.09 19.88
C SER A 287 -8.88 -30.28 19.22
N ALA A 288 -8.51 -30.18 17.94
CA ALA A 288 -7.70 -31.18 17.24
C ALA A 288 -6.19 -31.08 17.58
N ILE A 289 -5.76 -29.93 18.09
CA ILE A 289 -4.39 -29.66 18.55
C ILE A 289 -4.35 -29.96 20.06
N PRO A 290 -3.39 -30.74 20.56
CA PRO A 290 -3.22 -30.96 22.00
C PRO A 290 -2.94 -29.65 22.74
N ASP A 291 -3.27 -29.60 24.03
CA ASP A 291 -3.05 -28.41 24.86
C ASP A 291 -1.56 -28.02 24.95
N ASP A 292 -0.66 -29.00 24.90
CA ASP A 292 0.80 -28.82 24.98
C ASP A 292 1.51 -29.53 23.80
N ASP A 293 2.80 -29.25 23.60
CA ASP A 293 3.69 -29.91 22.62
C ASP A 293 3.22 -29.77 21.15
N PHE A 294 2.84 -28.54 20.76
CA PHE A 294 2.48 -28.20 19.38
C PHE A 294 3.34 -27.08 18.80
N VAL A 295 3.33 -26.96 17.47
CA VAL A 295 3.97 -25.91 16.69
C VAL A 295 2.91 -25.28 15.79
N LEU A 296 2.89 -23.96 15.72
CA LEU A 296 2.16 -23.21 14.70
C LEU A 296 3.17 -22.59 13.75
N GLU A 297 2.93 -22.77 12.47
CA GLU A 297 3.59 -22.07 11.39
C GLU A 297 2.56 -21.13 10.78
N LEU A 298 2.76 -19.84 10.97
CA LEU A 298 1.83 -18.79 10.54
C LEU A 298 2.45 -17.96 9.41
N PHE A 299 1.65 -17.64 8.42
CA PHE A 299 2.06 -16.86 7.25
C PHE A 299 1.04 -15.78 6.93
N THR A 300 1.52 -14.64 6.49
CA THR A 300 0.69 -13.57 5.94
C THR A 300 1.50 -12.77 4.94
N GLN A 301 0.86 -11.94 4.13
CA GLN A 301 1.54 -10.96 3.29
C GLN A 301 1.37 -9.56 3.84
N ALA A 302 2.37 -8.71 3.68
CA ALA A 302 2.26 -7.29 3.97
C ALA A 302 3.20 -6.47 3.07
N ASN A 303 2.81 -5.24 2.79
CA ASN A 303 3.60 -4.32 2.00
C ASN A 303 4.66 -3.63 2.86
N PHE A 304 5.89 -3.59 2.37
CA PHE A 304 7.02 -2.91 3.01
C PHE A 304 7.76 -2.01 2.02
N GLU A 305 8.39 -0.95 2.53
CA GLU A 305 9.07 0.07 1.73
C GLU A 305 10.59 0.04 1.97
N ALA A 306 11.37 -0.05 0.89
CA ALA A 306 12.83 -0.14 0.93
C ALA A 306 13.44 0.95 1.83
N GLY A 307 14.31 0.54 2.76
CA GLY A 307 15.02 1.44 3.65
C GLY A 307 14.20 2.02 4.80
N LYS A 308 12.88 1.74 4.88
CA LYS A 308 12.03 2.13 6.01
C LYS A 308 12.20 1.13 7.15
N THR A 309 12.34 1.62 8.37
CA THR A 309 12.51 0.75 9.53
C THR A 309 11.15 0.36 10.10
N TYR A 310 10.93 -0.94 10.31
CA TYR A 310 9.74 -1.51 10.92
C TYR A 310 10.10 -2.18 12.24
N THR A 311 9.28 -1.97 13.26
CA THR A 311 9.47 -2.53 14.60
C THR A 311 8.49 -3.67 14.82
N PHE A 312 9.00 -4.89 15.04
CA PHE A 312 8.23 -6.10 15.32
C PHE A 312 8.23 -6.35 16.83
N ASN A 313 7.09 -6.16 17.47
CA ASN A 313 6.87 -6.44 18.89
C ASN A 313 6.22 -7.82 19.06
N VAL A 314 6.81 -8.65 19.90
CA VAL A 314 6.39 -10.05 20.09
C VAL A 314 6.17 -10.33 21.56
N ARG A 315 5.11 -11.08 21.89
CA ARG A 315 4.96 -11.79 23.16
C ARG A 315 4.68 -13.25 22.86
N ALA A 316 5.45 -14.13 23.48
CA ALA A 316 5.29 -15.57 23.35
C ALA A 316 5.60 -16.19 24.70
N ASP A 317 4.79 -17.13 25.16
CA ASP A 317 5.05 -17.85 26.41
C ASP A 317 6.35 -18.68 26.30
N ASP A 318 6.51 -19.38 25.18
CA ASP A 318 7.63 -20.27 24.89
C ASP A 318 8.58 -19.66 23.85
N GLY A 319 8.59 -20.17 22.63
CA GLY A 319 9.59 -19.82 21.62
C GLY A 319 9.02 -19.56 20.26
N TYR A 320 9.65 -18.64 19.54
CA TYR A 320 9.21 -18.23 18.21
C TYR A 320 10.38 -17.90 17.29
N TRP A 321 10.07 -17.84 16.00
CA TRP A 321 10.95 -17.40 14.92
C TRP A 321 10.12 -16.59 13.92
N ILE A 322 10.73 -15.59 13.30
CA ILE A 322 10.11 -14.70 12.30
C ILE A 322 11.13 -14.46 11.18
N THR A 323 10.67 -14.56 9.95
CA THR A 323 11.40 -14.24 8.72
C THR A 323 10.51 -13.53 7.72
N SER A 324 11.13 -12.89 6.73
CA SER A 324 10.42 -12.24 5.62
C SER A 324 10.98 -12.66 4.26
N LEU A 325 10.16 -12.65 3.22
CA LEU A 325 10.54 -12.99 1.84
C LEU A 325 9.77 -12.09 0.86
N PRO A 326 10.45 -11.35 -0.04
CA PRO A 326 9.77 -10.63 -1.12
C PRO A 326 8.96 -11.58 -2.01
N VAL A 327 7.71 -11.22 -2.31
CA VAL A 327 6.80 -12.04 -3.14
C VAL A 327 7.30 -12.11 -4.58
N ASP A 328 7.79 -11.00 -5.13
CA ASP A 328 8.24 -10.90 -6.54
C ASP A 328 9.64 -11.50 -6.80
N GLY A 329 10.15 -12.28 -5.85
CA GLY A 329 11.47 -12.88 -5.89
C GLY A 329 12.57 -11.98 -5.31
N GLY A 330 13.38 -12.56 -4.45
CA GLY A 330 14.45 -11.87 -3.72
C GLY A 330 15.13 -12.79 -2.72
N ASN A 331 16.08 -12.26 -1.95
CA ASN A 331 16.68 -13.03 -0.86
C ASN A 331 15.77 -12.99 0.37
N THR A 332 15.69 -14.08 1.12
CA THR A 332 15.06 -14.10 2.44
C THR A 332 15.76 -13.10 3.36
N GLU A 333 15.00 -12.20 3.95
CA GLU A 333 15.48 -11.23 4.91
C GLU A 333 15.06 -11.64 6.32
N VAL A 334 16.04 -11.80 7.19
CA VAL A 334 15.86 -12.49 8.47
C VAL A 334 15.59 -11.49 9.59
N ILE A 335 14.41 -11.58 10.23
CA ILE A 335 13.99 -10.69 11.32
C ILE A 335 14.52 -11.19 12.69
N THR A 336 14.60 -12.51 12.87
CA THR A 336 15.09 -13.14 14.10
C THR A 336 16.15 -14.21 13.82
N ASP A 337 17.08 -14.45 14.74
CA ASP A 337 18.23 -15.35 14.56
C ASP A 337 17.81 -16.73 13.98
N PRO A 338 18.21 -17.09 12.75
CA PRO A 338 17.71 -18.28 12.07
C PRO A 338 18.30 -19.58 12.62
N ARG A 339 19.20 -19.49 13.61
CA ARG A 339 19.87 -20.64 14.23
C ARG A 339 19.20 -21.09 15.53
N ARG A 340 18.25 -20.32 16.07
CA ARG A 340 17.61 -20.61 17.36
C ARG A 340 16.30 -19.87 17.54
N PHE A 341 15.35 -20.51 18.20
CA PHE A 341 14.12 -19.85 18.62
C PHE A 341 14.40 -18.70 19.61
N SER A 342 13.77 -17.57 19.35
CA SER A 342 13.72 -16.43 20.27
C SER A 342 12.71 -16.68 21.39
N LYS A 343 12.80 -15.95 22.49
CA LYS A 343 11.89 -16.01 23.63
C LYS A 343 11.32 -14.63 23.94
N ALA A 344 10.05 -14.53 24.31
CA ALA A 344 9.38 -13.25 24.54
C ALA A 344 8.30 -13.27 25.64
N TYR A 345 8.50 -14.03 26.73
CA TYR A 345 7.54 -14.10 27.84
C TYR A 345 7.19 -12.71 28.41
N GLY A 346 8.19 -11.81 28.52
CA GLY A 346 8.03 -10.42 28.96
C GLY A 346 7.89 -9.40 27.84
N GLY A 347 7.71 -9.85 26.59
CA GLY A 347 7.84 -9.03 25.40
C GLY A 347 9.27 -9.02 24.85
N ASN A 348 9.39 -8.90 23.53
CA ASN A 348 10.66 -8.65 22.84
C ASN A 348 10.39 -7.82 21.58
N THR A 349 11.41 -7.10 21.11
CA THR A 349 11.30 -6.21 19.96
C THR A 349 12.41 -6.52 18.97
N HIS A 350 12.05 -6.63 17.69
CA HIS A 350 12.98 -6.78 16.56
C HIS A 350 12.79 -5.65 15.57
N VAL A 351 13.81 -5.42 14.76
CA VAL A 351 13.81 -4.39 13.73
C VAL A 351 13.99 -5.04 12.38
N PHE A 352 13.21 -4.61 11.41
CA PHE A 352 13.24 -5.05 10.03
C PHE A 352 13.31 -3.83 9.12
N THR A 353 14.30 -3.79 8.22
CA THR A 353 14.44 -2.74 7.21
C THR A 353 14.58 -3.44 5.87
N PRO A 354 13.53 -3.44 5.02
CA PRO A 354 13.53 -4.17 3.76
C PRO A 354 14.53 -3.55 2.77
N ASP A 355 15.17 -4.37 1.94
CA ASP A 355 16.07 -3.89 0.88
C ASP A 355 15.30 -3.42 -0.38
N THR A 356 14.07 -3.91 -0.58
CA THR A 356 13.22 -3.60 -1.73
C THR A 356 11.82 -3.14 -1.30
N THR A 357 11.19 -2.29 -2.10
CA THR A 357 9.78 -1.91 -1.89
C THR A 357 8.91 -2.95 -2.58
N GLY A 358 7.87 -3.42 -1.90
CA GLY A 358 6.91 -4.35 -2.47
C GLY A 358 6.25 -5.23 -1.42
N LYS A 359 5.57 -6.27 -1.90
CA LYS A 359 4.88 -7.24 -1.05
C LYS A 359 5.89 -8.25 -0.48
N TYR A 360 5.81 -8.51 0.82
CA TYR A 360 6.59 -9.55 1.48
C TYR A 360 5.68 -10.57 2.14
N TRP A 361 6.04 -11.84 2.04
CA TRP A 361 5.62 -12.85 3.00
C TRP A 361 6.26 -12.59 4.35
N ILE A 362 5.46 -12.59 5.41
CA ILE A 362 5.90 -12.68 6.80
C ILE A 362 5.56 -14.09 7.27
N ALA A 363 6.60 -14.88 7.56
CA ALA A 363 6.46 -16.22 8.11
C ALA A 363 6.96 -16.25 9.55
N THR A 364 6.16 -16.84 10.42
CA THR A 364 6.52 -17.03 11.83
C THR A 364 6.23 -18.45 12.29
N ILE A 365 7.14 -18.98 13.09
CA ILE A 365 6.95 -20.25 13.79
C ILE A 365 6.81 -19.93 15.26
N TYR A 366 5.80 -20.47 15.91
CA TYR A 366 5.63 -20.49 17.36
C TYR A 366 5.54 -21.93 17.83
N TYR A 367 6.15 -22.27 18.96
CA TYR A 367 5.93 -23.56 19.60
C TYR A 367 5.49 -23.41 21.05
N GLU A 368 4.68 -24.36 21.48
CA GLU A 368 4.18 -24.57 22.84
C GLU A 368 4.70 -25.91 23.37
N ARG A 369 5.24 -25.94 24.60
CA ARG A 369 5.71 -27.16 25.29
C ARG A 369 4.91 -27.50 26.55
N GLY A 370 4.29 -26.53 27.19
CA GLY A 370 3.70 -26.71 28.50
C GLY A 370 3.27 -25.41 29.17
N GLY A 371 1.99 -25.27 29.48
CA GLY A 371 1.50 -24.21 30.37
C GLY A 371 0.46 -23.30 29.73
N ASP A 372 0.66 -21.99 29.81
CA ASP A 372 -0.22 -21.03 29.16
C ASP A 372 0.29 -20.78 27.73
N ALA A 373 -0.49 -21.12 26.71
CA ALA A 373 -0.16 -20.90 25.32
C ALA A 373 -0.65 -19.54 24.81
N TYR A 374 0.29 -18.70 24.35
CA TYR A 374 -0.04 -17.44 23.67
C TYR A 374 1.07 -16.97 22.73
N PHE A 375 0.67 -16.36 21.62
CA PHE A 375 1.54 -15.69 20.67
C PHE A 375 0.90 -14.39 20.17
N ASP A 376 1.50 -13.26 20.55
CA ASP A 376 1.17 -11.94 20.02
C ASP A 376 2.35 -11.46 19.16
N LEU A 377 2.05 -10.99 17.97
CA LEU A 377 2.99 -10.35 17.05
C LEU A 377 2.35 -9.08 16.52
N ALA A 378 3.06 -7.95 16.55
CA ALA A 378 2.58 -6.74 15.90
C ALA A 378 3.75 -5.96 15.31
N TRP A 379 3.58 -5.38 14.14
CA TRP A 379 4.57 -4.50 13.54
C TRP A 379 3.99 -3.17 13.10
N SER A 380 4.85 -2.16 13.11
CA SER A 380 4.56 -0.84 12.58
C SER A 380 5.83 -0.25 12.00
N ALA A 381 5.69 0.64 11.02
CA ALA A 381 6.81 1.50 10.65
C ALA A 381 7.24 2.33 11.87
N GLU A 382 8.53 2.62 11.98
CA GLU A 382 9.05 3.56 12.95
C GLU A 382 8.51 4.95 12.63
N GLU A 383 7.84 5.59 13.59
CA GLU A 383 7.35 6.96 13.46
C GLU A 383 8.54 7.91 13.34
N VAL A 384 8.77 8.43 12.13
CA VAL A 384 9.85 9.36 11.85
C VAL A 384 9.29 10.76 11.65
N SER A 385 9.77 11.74 12.43
CA SER A 385 9.49 13.16 12.22
C SER A 385 10.43 13.82 11.21
N GLN A 386 11.46 13.09 10.77
CA GLN A 386 12.49 13.53 9.83
C GLN A 386 13.11 12.33 9.11
N VAL A 387 13.30 12.48 7.80
CA VAL A 387 14.07 11.56 6.95
C VAL A 387 15.20 12.32 6.25
N SER A 388 16.28 11.61 5.92
CA SER A 388 17.44 12.19 5.22
C SER A 388 17.77 11.38 3.98
N GLY A 389 18.29 12.06 2.96
CA GLY A 389 18.75 11.46 1.71
C GLY A 389 20.04 12.10 1.22
N THR A 390 20.65 11.50 0.20
CA THR A 390 21.89 12.00 -0.41
C THR A 390 21.66 12.20 -1.90
N ALA A 391 21.59 13.46 -2.33
CA ALA A 391 21.54 13.84 -3.73
C ALA A 391 22.92 13.69 -4.36
N ARG A 392 22.97 13.19 -5.59
CA ARG A 392 24.22 12.98 -6.33
C ARG A 392 24.13 13.61 -7.71
N ASN A 393 25.09 14.48 -8.05
CA ASN A 393 25.15 15.12 -9.36
C ASN A 393 25.90 14.27 -10.40
N ASP A 394 25.92 14.72 -11.66
CA ASP A 394 26.58 14.03 -12.78
C ASP A 394 28.10 13.82 -12.58
N ASP A 395 28.75 14.70 -11.81
CA ASP A 395 30.18 14.60 -11.47
C ASP A 395 30.43 13.58 -10.34
N GLY A 396 29.37 13.02 -9.77
CA GLY A 396 29.40 12.04 -8.69
C GLY A 396 29.63 12.63 -7.31
N GLU A 397 29.53 13.96 -7.15
CA GLU A 397 29.54 14.62 -5.85
C GLU A 397 28.23 14.32 -5.11
N GLU A 398 28.29 14.30 -3.77
CA GLU A 398 27.16 13.94 -2.91
C GLU A 398 26.82 15.06 -1.92
N LYS A 399 25.53 15.32 -1.75
CA LYS A 399 24.99 16.37 -0.86
C LYS A 399 23.81 15.85 -0.07
N ASN A 400 23.85 16.04 1.25
CA ASN A 400 22.79 15.58 2.12
C ASN A 400 21.59 16.54 2.11
N ILE A 401 20.40 15.98 2.04
CA ILE A 401 19.13 16.70 2.14
C ILE A 401 18.26 16.03 3.21
N SER A 402 17.26 16.75 3.73
CA SER A 402 16.31 16.18 4.69
C SER A 402 14.90 16.73 4.50
N ILE A 403 13.90 15.88 4.73
CA ILE A 403 12.50 16.26 4.86
C ILE A 403 12.12 16.12 6.33
N GLN A 404 11.49 17.16 6.89
CA GLN A 404 11.18 17.23 8.31
C GLN A 404 9.78 17.80 8.54
N SER A 405 9.05 17.23 9.51
CA SER A 405 7.84 17.85 10.07
C SER A 405 8.16 19.10 10.90
N ILE A 406 7.40 20.17 10.69
CA ILE A 406 7.67 21.46 11.32
C ILE A 406 7.33 21.52 12.81
N ASP A 407 6.47 20.62 13.29
CA ASP A 407 6.05 20.53 14.69
C ASP A 407 6.68 19.35 15.44
N GLY A 408 7.48 18.54 14.73
CA GLY A 408 8.14 17.36 15.28
C GLY A 408 7.21 16.16 15.46
N ALA A 409 5.97 16.22 14.98
CA ALA A 409 5.10 15.05 14.87
C ALA A 409 5.67 14.02 13.88
N ALA A 410 5.22 12.78 14.00
CA ALA A 410 5.48 11.75 13.01
C ALA A 410 4.96 12.19 11.64
N ILE A 411 5.70 11.85 10.59
CA ILE A 411 5.24 12.05 9.21
C ILE A 411 4.30 10.91 8.88
N GLU A 412 3.04 11.24 8.61
CA GLU A 412 1.98 10.25 8.37
C GLU A 412 1.84 9.94 6.87
N PRO A 413 1.80 8.66 6.46
CA PRO A 413 1.52 8.30 5.06
C PRO A 413 0.08 8.69 4.68
N ASN A 414 -0.17 8.85 3.38
CA ASN A 414 -1.51 9.17 2.81
C ASN A 414 -2.21 10.40 3.39
N THR A 415 -1.50 11.24 4.16
CA THR A 415 -2.03 12.49 4.71
C THR A 415 -1.69 13.63 3.76
N PRO A 416 -2.65 14.46 3.33
CA PRO A 416 -2.40 15.61 2.47
C PRO A 416 -1.26 16.49 3.03
N THR A 417 -0.25 16.74 2.20
CA THR A 417 1.03 17.30 2.64
C THR A 417 1.33 18.60 1.93
N TRP A 418 1.70 19.63 2.69
CA TRP A 418 2.38 20.81 2.16
C TRP A 418 3.89 20.70 2.39
N LEU A 419 4.68 20.72 1.32
CA LEU A 419 6.14 20.74 1.39
C LEU A 419 6.67 22.15 1.06
N VAL A 420 7.33 22.78 2.03
CA VAL A 420 7.94 24.10 1.89
C VAL A 420 9.43 23.96 1.55
N ILE A 421 9.85 24.58 0.45
CA ILE A 421 11.18 24.41 -0.15
C ILE A 421 11.89 25.77 -0.25
N HIS A 422 13.04 25.88 0.42
CA HIS A 422 13.85 27.10 0.41
C HIS A 422 14.63 27.27 -0.90
N GLY A 423 15.18 28.47 -1.12
CA GLY A 423 16.01 28.82 -2.28
C GLY A 423 17.51 28.77 -2.05
N ASN A 424 18.24 29.41 -2.97
CA ASN A 424 19.69 29.63 -2.91
C ASN A 424 20.12 30.37 -1.62
N ALA A 425 21.27 30.00 -1.05
CA ALA A 425 21.84 30.59 0.16
C ALA A 425 20.86 30.65 1.35
N SER A 426 20.06 29.58 1.52
CA SER A 426 19.03 29.47 2.54
C SER A 426 18.95 28.04 3.12
N ASN A 427 18.03 27.83 4.06
CA ASN A 427 17.75 26.54 4.71
C ASN A 427 16.29 26.48 5.19
N SER A 428 15.86 25.29 5.63
CA SER A 428 14.51 25.07 6.16
C SER A 428 14.16 25.99 7.35
N GLY A 429 15.12 26.22 8.24
CA GLY A 429 14.96 27.12 9.39
C GLY A 429 14.66 28.57 9.00
N ASN A 430 15.20 29.05 7.87
CA ASN A 430 14.87 30.38 7.34
C ASN A 430 13.43 30.45 6.79
N MET A 431 12.85 29.32 6.39
CA MET A 431 11.46 29.20 5.93
C MET A 431 10.47 28.94 7.06
N GLY A 432 10.91 28.84 8.32
CA GLY A 432 10.04 28.53 9.46
C GLY A 432 8.86 29.49 9.62
N ASN A 433 9.02 30.78 9.30
CA ASN A 433 7.90 31.73 9.30
C ASN A 433 6.83 31.36 8.26
N LEU A 434 7.25 31.01 7.04
CA LEU A 434 6.35 30.62 5.96
C LEU A 434 5.66 29.29 6.30
N ALA A 435 6.42 28.27 6.71
CA ALA A 435 5.85 26.96 7.00
C ALA A 435 4.83 27.00 8.16
N ASN A 436 5.06 27.82 9.20
CA ASN A 436 4.07 28.05 10.25
C ASN A 436 2.82 28.81 9.76
N ALA A 437 2.97 29.71 8.78
CA ALA A 437 1.81 30.37 8.17
C ALA A 437 0.98 29.37 7.36
N VAL A 438 1.64 28.51 6.58
CA VAL A 438 1.01 27.41 5.83
C VAL A 438 0.25 26.49 6.77
N LYS A 439 0.84 26.05 7.89
CA LYS A 439 0.14 25.21 8.87
C LYS A 439 -1.07 25.89 9.51
N SER A 440 -1.05 27.21 9.62
CA SER A 440 -2.17 27.97 10.21
C SER A 440 -3.34 28.17 9.24
N ASP A 441 -3.09 28.11 7.93
CA ASP A 441 -4.09 28.43 6.90
C ASP A 441 -4.52 27.22 6.07
N ALA A 442 -3.67 26.20 5.90
CA ALA A 442 -4.04 24.94 5.27
C ALA A 442 -5.23 24.26 6.00
N PRO A 443 -5.98 23.36 5.33
CA PRO A 443 -7.00 22.55 5.99
C PRO A 443 -6.42 21.76 7.18
N ASP A 444 -7.25 21.54 8.21
CA ASP A 444 -6.79 21.05 9.53
C ASP A 444 -6.21 19.63 9.49
N ASP A 445 -6.60 18.84 8.49
CA ASP A 445 -6.14 17.49 8.19
C ASP A 445 -4.84 17.43 7.37
N HIS A 446 -4.28 18.58 6.98
CA HIS A 446 -3.01 18.62 6.26
C HIS A 446 -1.81 18.62 7.23
N GLN A 447 -0.77 17.87 6.86
CA GLN A 447 0.56 17.98 7.47
C GLN A 447 1.44 18.99 6.72
N VAL A 448 2.43 19.54 7.39
CA VAL A 448 3.36 20.52 6.81
C VAL A 448 4.79 20.09 7.07
N LEU A 449 5.53 19.91 5.97
CA LEU A 449 6.92 19.50 5.96
C LEU A 449 7.81 20.58 5.36
N THR A 450 9.11 20.52 5.64
CA THR A 450 10.13 21.33 4.97
C THR A 450 11.17 20.45 4.32
N LEU A 451 11.60 20.81 3.11
CA LEU A 451 12.79 20.25 2.48
C LEU A 451 14.01 21.15 2.76
N ASP A 452 14.98 20.61 3.48
CA ASP A 452 16.29 21.23 3.67
C ASP A 452 17.30 20.62 2.67
N TRP A 453 17.71 21.42 1.70
CA TRP A 453 18.76 21.08 0.74
C TRP A 453 19.94 22.05 0.85
N SER A 454 20.12 22.66 2.03
CA SER A 454 21.09 23.72 2.28
C SER A 454 22.54 23.29 2.04
N SER A 455 22.86 21.99 2.09
CA SER A 455 24.20 21.50 1.74
C SER A 455 24.57 21.74 0.27
N ALA A 456 23.56 21.80 -0.61
CA ALA A 456 23.70 22.06 -2.05
C ALA A 456 23.24 23.48 -2.43
N ALA A 457 22.38 24.10 -1.62
CA ALA A 457 21.91 25.48 -1.80
C ALA A 457 22.85 26.54 -1.22
N ASN A 458 23.66 26.21 -0.21
CA ASN A 458 24.54 27.17 0.44
C ASN A 458 25.84 27.34 -0.35
N ASN A 459 26.04 28.59 -0.77
CA ASN A 459 27.29 29.14 -1.26
C ASN A 459 27.77 30.21 -0.26
N ASP A 460 29.06 30.54 -0.27
CA ASP A 460 29.62 31.68 0.49
C ASP A 460 29.08 33.01 -0.09
N PHE A 461 27.81 33.29 0.22
CA PHE A 461 27.03 34.39 -0.33
C PHE A 461 27.36 35.71 0.38
N ASP A 462 28.02 36.62 -0.33
CA ASP A 462 28.20 38.01 0.11
C ASP A 462 27.10 38.92 -0.48
N ILE A 463 26.16 39.33 0.37
CA ILE A 463 25.02 40.21 0.03
C ILE A 463 25.44 41.58 -0.52
N PHE A 464 26.70 41.98 -0.34
CA PHE A 464 27.23 43.26 -0.84
C PHE A 464 27.99 43.13 -2.16
N ASN A 465 28.14 41.90 -2.70
CA ASN A 465 28.84 41.64 -3.95
C ASN A 465 27.91 40.99 -5.01
N PRO A 466 27.49 41.73 -6.04
CA PRO A 466 26.63 41.20 -7.12
C PRO A 466 27.25 40.03 -7.91
N GLU A 467 28.59 39.96 -8.02
CA GLU A 467 29.27 38.84 -8.69
C GLU A 467 29.16 37.54 -7.89
N SER A 468 29.05 37.63 -6.55
CA SER A 468 28.82 36.48 -5.67
C SER A 468 27.40 35.89 -5.83
N TRP A 469 26.42 36.67 -6.25
CA TRP A 469 25.07 36.15 -6.51
C TRP A 469 25.00 35.29 -7.75
N VAL A 470 25.58 35.76 -8.87
CA VAL A 470 25.68 34.93 -10.08
C VAL A 470 26.46 33.68 -9.73
N ALA A 471 27.67 33.77 -9.17
CA ALA A 471 28.45 32.59 -8.78
C ALA A 471 27.67 31.60 -7.90
N GLY A 472 26.95 32.10 -6.88
CA GLY A 472 26.17 31.26 -5.98
C GLY A 472 25.05 30.48 -6.67
N LEU A 473 24.29 31.12 -7.57
CA LEU A 473 23.29 30.42 -8.37
C LEU A 473 23.89 29.26 -9.18
N GLY A 474 25.19 29.27 -9.47
CA GLY A 474 25.84 28.31 -10.39
C GLY A 474 26.36 27.12 -9.68
N GLU A 475 26.68 27.32 -8.42
CA GLU A 475 26.98 26.24 -7.51
C GLU A 475 25.71 25.47 -7.16
N SER A 476 24.55 26.13 -7.07
CA SER A 476 23.29 25.49 -6.64
C SER A 476 22.40 24.99 -7.78
N THR A 477 22.39 25.62 -8.96
CA THR A 477 21.52 25.21 -10.07
C THR A 477 21.77 23.79 -10.61
N PRO A 478 23.00 23.24 -10.66
CA PRO A 478 23.22 21.83 -11.03
C PRO A 478 22.60 20.83 -10.06
N TRP A 479 22.21 21.26 -8.86
CA TRP A 479 21.62 20.39 -7.84
C TRP A 479 20.09 20.36 -7.87
N ILE A 480 19.42 21.20 -8.66
CA ILE A 480 17.95 21.29 -8.67
C ILE A 480 17.33 19.92 -8.98
N GLN A 481 17.72 19.31 -10.10
CA GLN A 481 17.20 18.01 -10.50
C GLN A 481 17.64 16.88 -9.54
N PRO A 482 18.93 16.70 -9.18
CA PRO A 482 19.34 15.67 -8.22
C PRO A 482 18.65 15.76 -6.84
N VAL A 483 18.45 16.98 -6.33
CA VAL A 483 17.74 17.21 -5.08
C VAL A 483 16.27 16.86 -5.23
N ALA A 484 15.63 17.26 -6.32
CA ALA A 484 14.24 16.93 -6.60
C ALA A 484 14.03 15.41 -6.74
N GLU A 485 14.90 14.70 -7.45
CA GLU A 485 14.83 13.24 -7.64
C GLU A 485 14.95 12.52 -6.30
N THR A 486 15.90 12.95 -5.47
CA THR A 486 16.11 12.40 -4.13
C THR A 486 14.92 12.70 -3.23
N ALA A 487 14.42 13.95 -3.23
CA ALA A 487 13.25 14.35 -2.46
C ALA A 487 11.98 13.60 -2.88
N LYS A 488 11.75 13.40 -4.18
CA LYS A 488 10.64 12.60 -4.72
C LYS A 488 10.71 11.16 -4.22
N SER A 489 11.89 10.55 -4.24
CA SER A 489 12.10 9.20 -3.70
C SER A 489 11.79 9.15 -2.19
N MET A 490 12.28 10.13 -1.43
CA MET A 490 11.99 10.24 0.00
C MET A 490 10.49 10.40 0.28
N LEU A 491 9.77 11.22 -0.48
CA LEU A 491 8.31 11.38 -0.36
C LEU A 491 7.57 10.09 -0.71
N SER A 492 8.00 9.40 -1.78
CA SER A 492 7.43 8.11 -2.17
C SER A 492 7.57 7.08 -1.03
N ASN A 493 8.75 7.00 -0.40
CA ASN A 493 9.04 6.11 0.74
C ASN A 493 8.37 6.54 2.07
N LEU A 494 7.78 7.74 2.09
CA LEU A 494 6.94 8.21 3.18
C LEU A 494 5.45 7.91 2.91
N GLY A 495 5.10 7.30 1.77
CA GLY A 495 3.71 7.12 1.35
C GLY A 495 3.02 8.44 0.96
N ILE A 496 3.77 9.41 0.44
CA ILE A 496 3.24 10.71 -0.02
C ILE A 496 3.33 10.75 -1.55
N SER A 497 2.19 10.47 -2.21
CA SER A 497 2.03 10.54 -3.67
C SER A 497 1.74 11.97 -4.16
N GLY A 498 1.84 12.19 -5.48
CA GLY A 498 1.53 13.49 -6.11
C GLY A 498 0.12 14.00 -5.81
N ASP A 499 -0.88 13.12 -5.84
CA ASP A 499 -2.30 13.43 -5.53
C ASP A 499 -2.54 13.81 -4.06
N ASN A 500 -1.53 13.65 -3.20
CA ASN A 500 -1.56 14.07 -1.80
C ASN A 500 -0.52 15.17 -1.50
N LEU A 501 0.11 15.74 -2.52
CA LEU A 501 1.23 16.66 -2.37
C LEU A 501 0.87 18.07 -2.83
N ASN A 502 1.27 19.05 -2.03
CA ASN A 502 1.18 20.47 -2.32
C ASN A 502 2.56 21.09 -2.11
N LEU A 503 3.01 21.94 -3.02
CA LEU A 503 4.38 22.43 -3.03
C LEU A 503 4.43 23.95 -2.91
N ILE A 504 5.32 24.48 -2.07
CA ILE A 504 5.63 25.91 -2.01
C ILE A 504 7.14 26.09 -2.10
N GLY A 505 7.59 26.66 -3.21
CA GLY A 505 9.01 26.93 -3.45
C GLY A 505 9.32 28.42 -3.44
N HIS A 506 10.43 28.82 -2.81
CA HIS A 506 10.98 30.17 -2.94
C HIS A 506 12.22 30.17 -3.83
N SER A 507 12.34 31.13 -4.75
CA SER A 507 13.53 31.29 -5.60
C SER A 507 13.84 30.00 -6.38
N LEU A 508 15.05 29.45 -6.30
CA LEU A 508 15.40 28.13 -6.87
C LEU A 508 14.56 26.98 -6.30
N GLY A 509 14.01 27.11 -5.09
CA GLY A 509 13.08 26.14 -4.52
C GLY A 509 11.79 25.99 -5.34
N SER A 510 11.42 27.00 -6.14
CA SER A 510 10.29 26.91 -7.09
C SER A 510 10.59 25.90 -8.19
N TYR A 511 11.85 25.79 -8.64
CA TYR A 511 12.25 24.83 -9.67
C TYR A 511 12.44 23.43 -9.11
N VAL A 512 12.94 23.32 -7.87
CA VAL A 512 12.91 22.03 -7.13
C VAL A 512 11.46 21.56 -6.98
N SER A 513 10.52 22.46 -6.68
CA SER A 513 9.08 22.14 -6.60
C SER A 513 8.56 21.63 -7.94
N TRP A 514 8.86 22.33 -9.03
CA TRP A 514 8.42 21.92 -10.37
C TRP A 514 8.97 20.55 -10.77
N GLU A 515 10.26 20.28 -10.54
CA GLU A 515 10.86 18.97 -10.87
C GLU A 515 10.20 17.83 -10.06
N ILE A 516 9.97 18.03 -8.75
CA ILE A 516 9.25 17.07 -7.91
C ILE A 516 7.86 16.80 -8.51
N ALA A 517 7.13 17.85 -8.89
CA ALA A 517 5.78 17.70 -9.45
C ALA A 517 5.79 17.02 -10.83
N ASN A 518 6.70 17.41 -11.72
CA ASN A 518 6.85 16.86 -13.06
C ASN A 518 7.20 15.36 -13.07
N MET A 519 7.82 14.85 -11.99
CA MET A 519 8.11 13.42 -11.81
C MET A 519 6.93 12.60 -11.28
N ASN A 520 5.80 13.21 -10.94
CA ASN A 520 4.58 12.51 -10.56
C ASN A 520 3.66 12.35 -11.78
N SER A 521 3.15 11.14 -11.99
CA SER A 521 2.16 10.89 -13.04
C SER A 521 0.88 11.66 -12.70
N GLY A 522 0.53 12.67 -13.51
CA GLY A 522 -0.59 13.57 -13.24
C GLY A 522 -0.24 14.86 -12.49
N GLY A 523 1.01 15.05 -12.09
CA GLY A 523 1.45 16.25 -11.38
C GLY A 523 1.17 16.20 -9.87
N VAL A 524 0.81 17.35 -9.28
CA VAL A 524 0.50 17.51 -7.85
C VAL A 524 -0.71 18.41 -7.64
N ASN A 525 -1.33 18.35 -6.46
CA ASN A 525 -2.57 19.10 -6.16
C ASN A 525 -2.43 20.61 -6.30
N ASN A 526 -1.38 21.19 -5.71
CA ASN A 526 -1.15 22.62 -5.71
C ASN A 526 0.34 22.94 -5.84
N VAL A 527 0.69 23.98 -6.60
CA VAL A 527 2.05 24.53 -6.68
C VAL A 527 2.03 26.03 -6.45
N ILE A 528 2.85 26.53 -5.51
CA ILE A 528 3.05 27.96 -5.27
C ILE A 528 4.52 28.31 -5.48
N ALA A 529 4.80 29.11 -6.50
CA ALA A 529 6.13 29.64 -6.82
C ALA A 529 6.30 31.06 -6.28
N LEU A 530 7.15 31.23 -5.28
CA LEU A 530 7.44 32.51 -4.64
C LEU A 530 8.76 33.09 -5.18
N ASP A 531 8.62 34.10 -6.04
CA ASP A 531 9.69 34.80 -6.77
C ASP A 531 10.63 33.82 -7.49
N PRO A 532 10.10 32.96 -8.40
CA PRO A 532 10.89 31.92 -9.08
C PRO A 532 12.14 32.54 -9.72
N ALA A 533 13.33 31.99 -9.48
CA ALA A 533 14.58 32.73 -9.74
C ALA A 533 14.81 33.03 -11.23
N THR A 534 15.32 34.21 -11.58
CA THR A 534 15.55 34.62 -12.97
C THR A 534 16.51 33.69 -13.73
N ASP A 535 16.25 33.55 -15.03
CA ASP A 535 17.01 32.66 -15.92
C ASP A 535 18.45 33.18 -16.10
N VAL A 536 19.44 32.33 -15.84
CA VAL A 536 20.86 32.62 -16.11
C VAL A 536 21.32 31.78 -17.30
N PRO A 537 21.68 32.39 -18.45
CA PRO A 537 22.08 31.64 -19.64
C PRO A 537 23.27 30.69 -19.42
N GLY A 538 23.10 29.43 -19.85
CA GLY A 538 24.13 28.38 -19.76
C GLY A 538 24.08 27.56 -18.46
N TRP A 539 23.08 27.79 -17.63
CA TRP A 539 22.88 27.16 -16.33
C TRP A 539 21.60 26.33 -16.40
N TYR A 540 21.03 25.93 -15.27
CA TYR A 540 19.83 25.09 -15.26
C TYR A 540 18.72 25.65 -16.18
N GLU A 541 18.22 24.78 -17.04
CA GLU A 541 17.38 25.14 -18.19
C GLU A 541 15.93 25.30 -17.75
N THR A 542 15.57 26.50 -17.34
CA THR A 542 14.21 26.82 -16.90
C THR A 542 13.22 27.02 -18.04
N ARG A 543 13.65 27.03 -19.32
CA ARG A 543 12.77 27.40 -20.45
C ARG A 543 11.62 26.43 -20.69
N ASN A 544 11.73 25.21 -20.19
CA ASN A 544 10.71 24.16 -20.27
C ASN A 544 9.87 24.07 -18.98
N ILE A 545 10.06 24.99 -18.03
CA ILE A 545 9.31 25.01 -16.78
C ILE A 545 8.01 25.74 -17.00
N ASP A 546 6.93 24.96 -16.94
CA ASP A 546 5.56 25.42 -16.98
C ASP A 546 4.83 24.92 -15.71
N PHE A 547 4.43 25.84 -14.83
CA PHE A 547 3.80 25.46 -13.56
C PHE A 547 2.36 24.94 -13.75
N SER A 548 1.66 25.39 -14.80
CA SER A 548 0.33 24.90 -15.16
C SER A 548 0.35 23.46 -15.68
N GLU A 549 1.46 23.02 -16.28
CA GLU A 549 1.59 21.63 -16.76
C GLU A 549 1.67 20.59 -15.65
N VAL A 550 2.02 21.00 -14.43
CA VAL A 550 2.24 20.07 -13.29
C VAL A 550 1.21 20.23 -12.18
N SER A 551 0.29 21.19 -12.29
CA SER A 551 -0.81 21.38 -11.35
C SER A 551 -1.87 22.33 -11.92
N ASP A 552 -3.12 21.87 -11.91
CA ASP A 552 -4.30 22.67 -12.26
C ASP A 552 -4.54 23.83 -11.28
N ASN A 553 -3.87 23.82 -10.12
CA ASN A 553 -3.92 24.89 -9.13
C ASN A 553 -2.51 25.40 -8.87
N SER A 554 -2.01 26.26 -9.78
CA SER A 554 -0.68 26.85 -9.66
C SER A 554 -0.73 28.37 -9.48
N TRP A 555 -0.06 28.86 -8.44
CA TRP A 555 0.13 30.28 -8.17
C TRP A 555 1.60 30.68 -8.30
N ALA A 556 1.88 31.83 -8.90
CA ALA A 556 3.21 32.43 -8.90
C ALA A 556 3.19 33.88 -8.42
N PHE A 557 4.08 34.24 -7.52
CA PHE A 557 4.25 35.62 -7.04
C PHE A 557 5.62 36.13 -7.46
N VAL A 558 5.69 37.27 -8.14
CA VAL A 558 6.97 37.91 -8.50
C VAL A 558 7.06 39.29 -7.88
N GLY A 559 8.16 39.59 -7.20
CA GLY A 559 8.31 40.83 -6.45
C GLY A 559 9.69 41.48 -6.49
N SER A 560 10.64 40.88 -7.20
CA SER A 560 11.98 41.43 -7.32
C SER A 560 12.56 41.30 -8.74
N PRO A 561 13.61 42.08 -9.06
CA PRO A 561 14.40 41.88 -10.27
C PRO A 561 15.14 40.54 -10.35
N LEU A 562 15.22 39.80 -9.23
CA LEU A 562 15.85 38.48 -9.16
C LEU A 562 14.84 37.36 -9.47
N GLY A 563 13.55 37.68 -9.55
CA GLY A 563 12.49 36.77 -9.99
C GLY A 563 12.30 36.77 -11.51
N SER A 564 11.85 35.65 -12.03
CA SER A 564 11.52 35.41 -13.44
C SER A 564 10.05 35.68 -13.67
N ILE A 565 9.74 36.83 -14.26
CA ILE A 565 8.38 37.15 -14.74
C ILE A 565 7.93 36.10 -15.78
N ALA A 566 8.84 35.67 -16.65
CA ALA A 566 8.52 34.69 -17.69
C ALA A 566 8.11 33.32 -17.12
N ARG A 567 8.71 32.89 -16.01
CA ARG A 567 8.32 31.65 -15.32
C ARG A 567 7.10 31.86 -14.42
N ALA A 568 6.93 33.02 -13.82
CA ALA A 568 5.72 33.30 -13.05
C ALA A 568 4.45 33.22 -13.93
N HIS A 569 4.52 33.71 -15.16
CA HIS A 569 3.40 33.65 -16.12
C HIS A 569 3.04 32.26 -16.65
N THR A 570 3.79 31.21 -16.29
CA THR A 570 3.40 29.83 -16.65
C THR A 570 2.52 29.18 -15.58
N ALA A 571 2.33 29.80 -14.42
CA ALA A 571 1.32 29.35 -13.47
C ALA A 571 -0.08 29.71 -13.97
N GLU A 572 -1.10 28.96 -13.55
CA GLU A 572 -2.52 29.24 -13.82
C GLU A 572 -2.88 30.66 -13.37
N GLU A 573 -2.33 31.10 -12.22
CA GLU A 573 -2.46 32.46 -11.74
C GLU A 573 -1.12 33.04 -11.27
N SER A 574 -0.86 34.28 -11.65
CA SER A 574 0.39 34.98 -11.46
C SER A 574 0.16 36.40 -10.91
N PHE A 575 0.96 36.79 -9.93
CA PHE A 575 0.76 38.01 -9.17
C PHE A 575 2.05 38.83 -9.10
N GLN A 576 1.94 40.15 -9.27
CA GLN A 576 3.08 41.05 -9.11
C GLN A 576 3.01 41.83 -7.78
N MET A 577 4.07 41.71 -6.99
CA MET A 577 4.25 42.40 -5.70
C MET A 577 5.20 43.59 -5.85
N GLN A 578 4.71 44.81 -5.63
CA GLN A 578 5.49 46.05 -5.79
C GLN A 578 5.95 46.61 -4.44
N PHE A 579 7.20 46.29 -4.06
CA PHE A 579 7.80 46.74 -2.80
C PHE A 579 8.42 48.14 -2.88
N PHE A 580 7.61 49.19 -2.87
CA PHE A 580 8.08 50.58 -3.00
C PHE A 580 9.00 51.07 -1.85
N SER A 581 8.94 50.45 -0.67
CA SER A 581 9.79 50.80 0.47
C SER A 581 11.14 50.10 0.48
N LEU A 582 11.33 49.09 -0.37
CA LEU A 582 12.57 48.33 -0.47
C LEU A 582 13.29 48.71 -1.76
N VAL A 583 14.57 49.04 -1.67
CA VAL A 583 15.41 49.39 -2.84
C VAL A 583 16.43 48.32 -3.18
N ASN A 584 16.73 47.42 -2.23
CA ASN A 584 17.68 46.34 -2.41
C ASN A 584 16.97 45.13 -3.06
N PRO A 585 17.40 44.65 -4.24
CA PRO A 585 16.79 43.50 -4.90
C PRO A 585 16.77 42.23 -4.04
N PHE A 586 17.78 42.01 -3.20
CA PHE A 586 17.83 40.86 -2.30
C PHE A 586 16.81 40.95 -1.17
N GLU A 587 16.60 42.15 -0.62
CA GLU A 587 15.55 42.39 0.38
C GLU A 587 14.17 42.22 -0.24
N GLN A 588 13.96 42.68 -1.47
CA GLN A 588 12.71 42.47 -2.22
C GLN A 588 12.46 40.99 -2.47
N HIS A 589 13.48 40.25 -2.92
CA HIS A 589 13.39 38.82 -3.23
C HIS A 589 12.99 37.99 -1.99
N ARG A 590 13.57 38.32 -0.84
CA ARG A 590 13.19 37.73 0.45
C ARG A 590 11.80 38.19 0.91
N ALA A 591 11.46 39.46 0.71
CA ALA A 591 10.20 40.01 1.17
C ALA A 591 8.97 39.34 0.53
N VAL A 592 9.09 38.73 -0.66
CA VAL A 592 7.99 38.00 -1.31
C VAL A 592 7.45 36.89 -0.40
N HIS A 593 8.31 35.98 0.05
CA HIS A 593 7.86 34.86 0.88
C HIS A 593 7.47 35.29 2.31
N GLU A 594 8.08 36.36 2.84
CA GLU A 594 7.67 36.94 4.13
C GLU A 594 6.29 37.60 4.05
N ALA A 595 6.02 38.33 2.98
CA ALA A 595 4.74 38.98 2.78
C ALA A 595 3.63 37.96 2.51
N PHE A 596 3.90 36.95 1.68
CA PHE A 596 2.96 35.85 1.45
C PHE A 596 2.58 35.13 2.76
N ALA A 597 3.57 34.83 3.62
CA ALA A 597 3.31 34.24 4.93
C ALA A 597 2.38 35.11 5.82
N ASP A 598 2.51 36.44 5.75
CA ASP A 598 1.61 37.33 6.49
C ASP A 598 0.22 37.43 5.86
N PHE A 599 0.09 37.24 4.54
CA PHE A 599 -1.20 37.19 3.86
C PHE A 599 -2.00 35.96 4.27
N LEU A 600 -1.37 34.78 4.32
CA LEU A 600 -2.01 33.54 4.79
C LEU A 600 -2.55 33.66 6.23
N ARG A 601 -1.92 34.50 7.07
CA ARG A 601 -2.38 34.71 8.45
C ARG A 601 -3.51 35.72 8.59
N SER A 602 -3.81 36.47 7.54
CA SER A 602 -4.61 37.69 7.65
C SER A 602 -6.12 37.42 7.68
N ASN A 603 -6.60 36.91 8.82
CA ASN A 603 -8.03 36.87 9.17
C ASN A 603 -8.59 38.29 9.43
N THR A 604 -8.65 39.19 8.45
CA THR A 604 -9.18 40.58 8.55
C THR A 604 -8.57 41.52 9.62
N GLU A 605 -7.84 41.03 10.63
CA GLU A 605 -7.30 41.78 11.77
C GLU A 605 -6.16 42.72 11.39
N LEU A 606 -5.46 42.44 10.28
CA LEU A 606 -4.38 43.26 9.74
C LEU A 606 -4.84 44.22 8.63
N GLY A 607 -6.16 44.34 8.39
CA GLY A 607 -6.73 45.21 7.35
C GLY A 607 -6.47 44.74 5.92
N GLY A 608 -6.03 43.49 5.73
CA GLY A 608 -5.86 42.83 4.44
C GLY A 608 -7.17 42.26 3.90
N LEU A 609 -7.23 42.13 2.57
CA LEU A 609 -8.25 41.32 1.90
C LEU A 609 -7.95 39.83 2.18
N ASP A 610 -8.98 39.06 2.53
CA ASP A 610 -8.89 37.61 2.71
C ASP A 610 -9.04 36.92 1.35
N ILE A 611 -7.99 37.03 0.53
CA ILE A 611 -8.00 36.63 -0.88
C ILE A 611 -6.94 35.57 -1.21
N PHE A 612 -5.94 35.40 -0.35
CA PHE A 612 -4.93 34.37 -0.48
C PHE A 612 -5.09 33.42 0.69
N THR A 613 -5.83 32.35 0.47
CA THR A 613 -5.98 31.23 1.41
C THR A 613 -5.75 29.91 0.67
N LEU A 614 -5.09 28.99 1.35
CA LEU A 614 -4.80 27.64 0.88
C LEU A 614 -6.03 26.73 0.93
N LYS A 615 -7.07 27.07 1.71
CA LYS A 615 -8.28 26.24 1.84
C LYS A 615 -9.13 26.19 0.58
N ASN A 616 -9.10 27.28 -0.20
CA ASN A 616 -9.92 27.46 -1.39
C ASN A 616 -9.07 27.77 -2.63
N MET A 617 -7.79 27.38 -2.61
CA MET A 617 -6.92 27.54 -3.77
C MET A 617 -7.53 26.78 -4.95
N GLY A 618 -7.73 27.45 -6.09
CA GLY A 618 -8.42 26.88 -7.27
C GLY A 618 -9.94 27.07 -7.32
N GLU A 619 -10.61 27.44 -6.23
CA GLU A 619 -12.08 27.64 -6.25
C GLU A 619 -12.51 28.98 -6.86
N TYR A 620 -11.61 29.96 -6.87
CA TYR A 620 -11.85 31.31 -7.40
C TYR A 620 -10.88 31.58 -8.54
N SER A 621 -11.40 32.11 -9.66
CA SER A 621 -10.55 32.57 -10.77
C SER A 621 -10.33 34.07 -10.69
N PHE A 622 -9.06 34.48 -10.72
CA PHE A 622 -8.70 35.88 -10.90
C PHE A 622 -8.66 36.22 -12.39
N SER A 623 -9.24 37.36 -12.79
CA SER A 623 -9.23 37.77 -14.19
C SER A 623 -7.93 38.49 -14.56
N ALA A 624 -7.12 37.92 -15.45
CA ALA A 624 -5.87 38.51 -15.94
C ALA A 624 -6.03 39.90 -16.59
N LYS A 625 -5.16 40.85 -16.23
CA LYS A 625 -5.02 42.15 -16.92
C LYS A 625 -3.58 42.64 -16.87
N ASP A 626 -3.04 43.00 -18.04
CA ASP A 626 -1.63 43.42 -18.23
C ASP A 626 -0.59 42.31 -17.95
N GLY A 627 -0.98 41.05 -18.15
CA GLY A 627 -0.11 39.87 -18.05
C GLY A 627 -0.12 39.20 -16.67
N PHE A 628 -0.55 39.89 -15.62
CA PHE A 628 -0.78 39.31 -14.30
C PHE A 628 -2.27 39.33 -13.95
N GLU A 629 -2.67 38.42 -13.07
CA GLU A 629 -3.99 38.34 -12.46
C GLU A 629 -4.23 39.52 -11.53
N TRP A 630 -3.17 39.97 -10.84
CA TRP A 630 -3.20 41.19 -10.04
C TRP A 630 -1.81 41.78 -9.78
N THR A 631 -1.73 43.12 -9.80
CA THR A 631 -0.55 43.87 -9.37
C THR A 631 -0.85 44.71 -8.13
N PHE A 632 -0.15 44.42 -7.03
CA PHE A 632 -0.43 45.07 -5.75
C PHE A 632 0.83 45.45 -4.97
N SER A 633 0.64 46.30 -3.95
CA SER A 633 1.73 46.86 -3.15
C SER A 633 1.70 46.34 -1.71
N PRO A 634 2.61 45.42 -1.33
CA PRO A 634 2.82 45.08 0.06
C PRO A 634 3.46 46.25 0.82
N ILE A 635 2.95 46.57 2.01
CA ILE A 635 3.53 47.55 2.92
C ILE A 635 3.73 46.93 4.29
N LYS A 636 4.85 47.24 4.94
CA LYS A 636 5.16 46.76 6.29
C LYS A 636 4.52 47.67 7.34
N SER A 637 3.75 47.09 8.25
CA SER A 637 3.13 47.79 9.38
C SER A 637 4.16 48.20 10.43
N ILE A 638 3.74 49.04 11.38
CA ILE A 638 4.58 49.43 12.53
C ILE A 638 5.03 48.23 13.38
N ASN A 639 4.27 47.13 13.34
CA ASN A 639 4.56 45.91 14.09
C ASN A 639 5.43 44.93 13.29
N GLY A 640 5.79 45.27 12.05
CA GLY A 640 6.66 44.45 11.21
C GLY A 640 5.94 43.48 10.28
N ASN A 641 4.61 43.36 10.33
CA ASN A 641 3.85 42.48 9.43
C ASN A 641 3.54 43.17 8.10
N TRP A 642 3.58 42.43 7.00
CA TRP A 642 3.15 42.90 5.69
C TRP A 642 1.63 42.87 5.53
N TYR A 643 1.09 43.84 4.80
CA TYR A 643 -0.31 43.89 4.39
C TYR A 643 -0.41 44.49 2.99
N ILE A 644 -1.52 44.20 2.31
CA ILE A 644 -1.78 44.75 0.97
C ILE A 644 -2.34 46.16 1.10
N ASP A 645 -1.65 47.16 0.53
CA ASP A 645 -2.17 48.53 0.44
C ASP A 645 -3.13 48.65 -0.75
N SER A 646 -4.42 48.47 -0.48
CA SER A 646 -5.48 48.61 -1.49
C SER A 646 -5.56 50.01 -2.12
N SER A 647 -5.00 51.05 -1.50
CA SER A 647 -4.97 52.41 -2.05
C SER A 647 -3.89 52.62 -3.12
N LYS A 648 -2.90 51.71 -3.17
CA LYS A 648 -1.81 51.68 -4.15
C LYS A 648 -1.78 50.40 -4.97
N SER A 649 -2.78 49.55 -4.78
CA SER A 649 -2.98 48.37 -5.62
C SER A 649 -3.63 48.85 -6.92
N PHE A 650 -2.96 48.59 -8.04
CA PHE A 650 -3.40 49.03 -9.34
C PHE A 650 -3.99 47.84 -10.06
N THR A 651 -5.31 47.88 -10.25
CA THR A 651 -6.13 46.90 -10.99
C THR A 651 -5.87 45.47 -10.60
#